data_AF-A0A3D0C8Z5-F1
#
_entry.id   AF-A0A3D0C8Z5-F1
#
_cell.length_a   1.000
_cell.length_b   1.000
_cell.length_c   1.000
_cell.angle_alpha   90.00
_cell.angle_beta   90.00
_cell.angle_gamma   90.00
#
_symmetry.space_group_name_H-M   'P 1'
#
loop_
_entity.id
_entity.type
_entity.pdbx_description
1 polymer ?
#
loop_
_entity_poly.entity_id
_entity_poly.type
_entity_poly.pdbx_seq_one_letter_code
_entity_poly.pdbx_strand_id
1 'polypeptide(L)'
;MKLTTRKTQVTFRIRQLLTVFALALTSSVNAAPPAISIDNSNLNYIENQALTQTSPTATLTDSDGDTDWNGGSLTVQITANNESGDEISIPDNVVGTINTSGLNLQNSATVIGTLTSNEGTVTNGTALTITFNASATNALVQQVLQSISYRNTSDDPNSSNRTITFTATDTNAESANGTRTVVFTALNDQPTLSATGDNLSFAEGDGAVSVFSSSSISTIESGQTLSALTLTISNVNDGTPLGADETIFIDGISIDLTHNNSGTTNNLNYVVSLSGNTATLSLTAGNLSEAAMQLLIDNMTYINANESPNESSRVVTLTQLVDSGSSSGDNVNTSTLALTSTIMITSVNDVPIIVIDDTLNTDEDNNQNLTFTFSDVDGDTVSATVTTQATNGAASVSGTTISYIPDAHFNGSDSFTLTLTDGAGYTTTQMISVTVNSVNDEPSITIASTLTTDEDNNQSLMFTFSDVDGDTVSATVTTQAANGVASVSGTTVSYVPDANFNGSDSFTLTLTDGAGYTTTQAITVTVNSINDEPSITIASTLTTDEDNNQSLMFTFSDVDGDTVSATVSTQATDGVASVSGTTISYVPDANFNGSDSFTLTLTDGAGYTTTQAITVTVSSVNDEPTITIANTLTTDEDNNQNLSFTFDDVDGDTVSATVTTQATNGAASVSGTTVSYVPDANFNGNDSFTLTLTDGAGYTTTQAITVTVNSVNDEPTITIASTLTTSEDNNQSFTFTFSDVDGDTVSASVTSQASNGVASVSGTTVSYVPDAEFNGNDSFTLTLTDNAGYTTTQVIAVTVNSVNDEPTITIASTLTTDEDNNQNLTFTFNDADGDTVSATVTTQATNGVASVSGTTVSYLPDANFNGIDSFTLTLTDNAGYTTTQAISVTVNSVNDEPSITIANTLTTDEDNNQSLTFTFTDVDGDTVSATVSTQANNGVASVSGTTISYVPDANFNGNDSFTLTLTDDAGFTTTQAITVTVNSVNDEPSITIASTLSTDEDNNQSLTFT
;
A
#
# COMPACT_ATOMS: atom_id res chain seq x y z
N MET A 1 -117.89 -76.49 -131.80
CA MET A 1 -119.17 -77.18 -132.10
C MET A 1 -119.16 -77.65 -133.56
N LYS A 2 -120.14 -78.44 -134.01
CA LYS A 2 -120.38 -78.88 -135.41
C LYS A 2 -120.30 -77.69 -136.42
N LEU A 3 -120.07 -77.83 -137.74
CA LEU A 3 -120.22 -79.00 -138.63
C LEU A 3 -119.33 -78.92 -139.90
N THR A 4 -118.72 -80.06 -140.25
CA THR A 4 -118.55 -80.72 -141.58
C THR A 4 -118.64 -79.89 -142.88
N THR A 5 -117.55 -79.68 -143.65
CA THR A 5 -116.96 -80.51 -144.75
C THR A 5 -117.75 -80.64 -146.08
N ARG A 6 -117.01 -80.50 -147.21
CA ARG A 6 -116.89 -81.43 -148.38
C ARG A 6 -117.52 -81.06 -149.75
N LYS A 7 -116.74 -81.39 -150.80
CA LYS A 7 -117.08 -81.78 -152.20
C LYS A 7 -117.39 -80.70 -153.26
N THR A 8 -117.29 -80.95 -154.59
CA THR A 8 -116.46 -81.82 -155.50
C THR A 8 -116.96 -81.59 -156.97
N GLN A 9 -116.22 -82.08 -157.99
CA GLN A 9 -116.59 -82.23 -159.42
C GLN A 9 -116.58 -80.94 -160.26
N VAL A 10 -115.85 -80.82 -161.39
CA VAL A 10 -115.63 -81.67 -162.59
C VAL A 10 -116.81 -81.67 -163.57
N THR A 11 -116.59 -81.14 -164.79
CA THR A 11 -117.18 -81.56 -166.08
C THR A 11 -116.42 -80.90 -167.25
N PHE A 12 -116.54 -81.42 -168.47
CA PHE A 12 -115.79 -81.07 -169.69
C PHE A 12 -116.76 -81.05 -170.90
N ARG A 13 -116.45 -80.27 -171.95
CA ARG A 13 -116.91 -80.37 -173.38
C ARG A 13 -118.26 -79.78 -173.86
N ILE A 14 -118.22 -79.46 -175.18
CA ILE A 14 -119.29 -79.47 -176.23
C ILE A 14 -119.98 -78.12 -176.57
N ARG A 15 -120.67 -78.07 -177.73
CA ARG A 15 -120.76 -76.95 -178.70
C ARG A 15 -122.20 -76.47 -179.02
N GLN A 16 -122.27 -75.32 -179.72
CA GLN A 16 -123.43 -74.67 -180.40
C GLN A 16 -124.34 -73.84 -179.47
N LEU A 17 -124.84 -72.63 -179.84
CA LEU A 17 -124.81 -71.88 -181.13
C LEU A 17 -125.04 -70.33 -180.96
N LEU A 18 -124.31 -69.46 -181.70
CA LEU A 18 -124.68 -68.06 -182.16
C LEU A 18 -125.05 -66.98 -181.07
N THR A 19 -125.08 -65.63 -181.26
CA THR A 19 -124.50 -64.61 -182.19
C THR A 19 -124.95 -63.17 -181.72
N VAL A 20 -124.32 -61.99 -181.97
CA VAL A 20 -122.92 -61.55 -182.23
C VAL A 20 -122.84 -59.98 -182.32
N PHE A 21 -121.72 -59.33 -181.94
CA PHE A 21 -121.29 -57.91 -182.23
C PHE A 21 -122.02 -56.70 -181.53
N ALA A 22 -121.42 -55.49 -181.35
CA ALA A 22 -120.13 -54.91 -181.80
C ALA A 22 -119.46 -53.88 -180.82
N LEU A 23 -118.12 -53.73 -180.97
CA LEU A 23 -117.13 -52.61 -180.79
C LEU A 23 -117.52 -51.21 -180.19
N ALA A 24 -116.60 -50.35 -179.68
CA ALA A 24 -115.16 -50.16 -179.97
C ALA A 24 -114.25 -49.71 -178.77
N LEU A 25 -113.00 -49.27 -179.06
CA LEU A 25 -111.84 -49.07 -178.14
C LEU A 25 -111.50 -47.61 -177.75
N THR A 26 -110.67 -47.46 -176.71
CA THR A 26 -109.82 -46.28 -176.36
C THR A 26 -108.40 -46.71 -175.88
N SER A 27 -107.57 -45.80 -175.33
CA SER A 27 -106.11 -45.95 -175.14
C SER A 27 -105.57 -45.58 -173.73
N SER A 28 -104.25 -45.70 -173.51
CA SER A 28 -103.53 -45.61 -172.21
C SER A 28 -102.41 -44.54 -172.14
N VAL A 29 -102.31 -43.84 -171.00
CA VAL A 29 -101.17 -43.07 -170.39
C VAL A 29 -101.62 -42.67 -168.96
N ASN A 30 -100.78 -42.31 -167.97
CA ASN A 30 -99.30 -42.19 -167.87
C ASN A 30 -98.82 -42.73 -166.49
N ALA A 31 -97.52 -42.60 -166.16
CA ALA A 31 -96.95 -42.48 -164.80
C ALA A 31 -95.47 -42.06 -164.89
N ALA A 32 -95.06 -40.95 -164.25
CA ALA A 32 -93.68 -40.48 -164.23
C ALA A 32 -93.26 -39.93 -162.84
N PRO A 33 -92.07 -40.29 -162.31
CA PRO A 33 -91.67 -39.95 -160.95
C PRO A 33 -91.59 -38.42 -160.69
N PRO A 34 -91.80 -37.97 -159.45
CA PRO A 34 -91.65 -36.58 -159.06
C PRO A 34 -90.28 -35.99 -159.44
N ALA A 35 -90.26 -34.77 -159.96
CA ALA A 35 -89.03 -34.05 -160.25
C ALA A 35 -88.57 -33.26 -159.02
N ILE A 36 -87.52 -33.74 -158.35
CA ILE A 36 -86.85 -33.04 -157.23
C ILE A 36 -85.53 -32.42 -157.68
N SER A 37 -85.24 -31.21 -157.20
CA SER A 37 -83.94 -30.55 -157.32
C SER A 37 -83.56 -29.88 -156.00
N ILE A 38 -82.39 -30.25 -155.49
CA ILE A 38 -81.77 -29.71 -154.28
C ILE A 38 -80.52 -28.93 -154.71
N ASP A 39 -80.25 -27.78 -154.09
CA ASP A 39 -79.01 -27.05 -154.34
C ASP A 39 -77.82 -27.90 -153.88
N ASN A 40 -76.92 -28.20 -154.83
CA ASN A 40 -75.80 -29.13 -154.69
C ASN A 40 -74.51 -28.46 -154.19
N SER A 41 -74.56 -27.18 -153.81
CA SER A 41 -73.50 -26.57 -153.00
C SER A 41 -73.44 -27.17 -151.59
N ASN A 42 -72.33 -26.99 -150.89
CA ASN A 42 -72.24 -27.35 -149.47
C ASN A 42 -73.02 -26.34 -148.62
N LEU A 43 -73.74 -26.81 -147.60
CA LEU A 43 -74.18 -25.94 -146.50
C LEU A 43 -73.03 -25.90 -145.49
N ASN A 44 -72.31 -24.79 -145.40
CA ASN A 44 -71.33 -24.61 -144.34
C ASN A 44 -72.08 -24.32 -143.03
N TYR A 45 -71.78 -25.07 -141.98
CA TYR A 45 -72.35 -24.92 -140.64
C TYR A 45 -71.22 -24.89 -139.62
N ILE A 46 -71.15 -23.82 -138.84
CA ILE A 46 -70.23 -23.71 -137.70
C ILE A 46 -70.97 -24.22 -136.47
N GLU A 47 -70.25 -24.83 -135.54
CA GLU A 47 -70.74 -25.13 -134.20
C GLU A 47 -71.46 -23.95 -133.54
N ASN A 48 -72.49 -24.25 -132.74
CA ASN A 48 -73.37 -23.29 -132.08
C ASN A 48 -74.03 -22.21 -133.00
N GLN A 49 -74.00 -22.40 -134.33
CA GLN A 49 -74.77 -21.61 -135.29
C GLN A 49 -76.30 -21.79 -135.12
N ALA A 50 -77.08 -20.79 -135.54
CA ALA A 50 -78.54 -20.85 -135.50
C ALA A 50 -79.15 -21.76 -136.59
N LEU A 51 -80.42 -22.16 -136.38
CA LEU A 51 -81.22 -22.97 -137.31
C LEU A 51 -81.22 -22.37 -138.73
N THR A 52 -80.77 -23.17 -139.71
CA THR A 52 -80.46 -22.71 -141.07
C THR A 52 -81.19 -23.57 -142.12
N GLN A 53 -81.84 -22.95 -143.11
CA GLN A 53 -82.54 -23.67 -144.20
C GLN A 53 -81.60 -24.56 -145.02
N THR A 54 -82.00 -25.79 -145.32
CA THR A 54 -81.13 -26.77 -145.99
C THR A 54 -80.98 -26.54 -147.49
N SER A 55 -82.03 -26.03 -148.16
CA SER A 55 -82.02 -25.74 -149.60
C SER A 55 -83.17 -24.77 -149.96
N PRO A 56 -83.09 -23.47 -149.59
CA PRO A 56 -84.18 -22.50 -149.77
C PRO A 56 -84.60 -22.28 -151.23
N THR A 57 -83.77 -22.65 -152.20
CA THR A 57 -84.01 -22.56 -153.65
C THR A 57 -84.50 -23.86 -154.29
N ALA A 58 -84.78 -24.91 -153.50
CA ALA A 58 -85.20 -26.22 -154.01
C ALA A 58 -86.46 -26.17 -154.88
N THR A 59 -86.61 -27.15 -155.78
CA THR A 59 -87.84 -27.35 -156.56
C THR A 59 -88.34 -28.78 -156.38
N LEU A 60 -89.64 -28.95 -156.18
CA LEU A 60 -90.28 -30.27 -156.15
C LEU A 60 -91.64 -30.18 -156.83
N THR A 61 -91.80 -30.91 -157.93
CA THR A 61 -93.02 -30.90 -158.74
C THR A 61 -93.26 -32.27 -159.37
N ASP A 62 -94.50 -32.74 -159.32
CA ASP A 62 -94.97 -33.84 -160.16
C ASP A 62 -95.39 -33.33 -161.55
N SER A 63 -95.18 -34.15 -162.59
CA SER A 63 -95.51 -33.82 -163.97
C SER A 63 -96.87 -34.35 -164.45
N ASP A 64 -97.41 -35.40 -163.81
CA ASP A 64 -98.75 -35.92 -164.04
C ASP A 64 -99.81 -35.16 -163.21
N GLY A 65 -99.41 -34.52 -162.11
CA GLY A 65 -100.04 -33.31 -161.57
C GLY A 65 -100.37 -33.32 -160.07
N ASP A 66 -101.00 -32.24 -159.58
CA ASP A 66 -101.28 -32.02 -158.14
C ASP A 66 -101.98 -33.21 -157.44
N THR A 67 -102.76 -34.00 -158.17
CA THR A 67 -103.48 -35.17 -157.63
C THR A 67 -102.58 -36.30 -157.16
N ASP A 68 -101.35 -36.43 -157.68
CA ASP A 68 -100.46 -37.54 -157.32
C ASP A 68 -99.86 -37.40 -155.92
N TRP A 69 -99.87 -36.20 -155.34
CA TRP A 69 -99.48 -35.98 -153.94
C TRP A 69 -100.48 -36.55 -152.93
N ASN A 70 -101.70 -36.94 -153.33
CA ASN A 70 -102.69 -37.47 -152.39
C ASN A 70 -102.39 -38.94 -152.01
N GLY A 71 -101.54 -39.14 -151.00
CA GLY A 71 -100.98 -40.44 -150.62
C GLY A 71 -99.48 -40.57 -150.90
N GLY A 72 -98.93 -39.66 -151.72
CA GLY A 72 -97.49 -39.49 -151.88
C GLY A 72 -96.83 -38.90 -150.63
N SER A 73 -95.49 -38.81 -150.65
CA SER A 73 -94.72 -38.33 -149.50
C SER A 73 -93.42 -37.61 -149.89
N LEU A 74 -92.93 -36.79 -148.95
CA LEU A 74 -91.55 -36.30 -148.90
C LEU A 74 -90.91 -36.85 -147.62
N THR A 75 -89.84 -37.63 -147.76
CA THR A 75 -89.02 -38.07 -146.63
C THR A 75 -87.70 -37.32 -146.64
N VAL A 76 -87.34 -36.73 -145.50
CA VAL A 76 -86.04 -36.09 -145.28
C VAL A 76 -85.32 -36.76 -144.12
N GLN A 77 -84.05 -37.12 -144.31
CA GLN A 77 -83.26 -37.83 -143.32
C GLN A 77 -81.77 -37.48 -143.45
N ILE A 78 -81.05 -37.37 -142.33
CA ILE A 78 -79.58 -37.42 -142.35
C ILE A 78 -79.17 -38.88 -142.52
N THR A 79 -78.67 -39.22 -143.70
CA THR A 79 -78.36 -40.61 -144.10
C THR A 79 -76.88 -40.98 -144.00
N ALA A 80 -76.02 -40.03 -143.62
CA ALA A 80 -74.61 -40.30 -143.33
C ALA A 80 -74.09 -39.37 -142.23
N ASN A 81 -73.23 -39.92 -141.36
CA ASN A 81 -72.49 -39.25 -140.30
C ASN A 81 -73.35 -38.50 -139.25
N ASN A 82 -74.60 -38.92 -139.04
CA ASN A 82 -75.48 -38.29 -138.07
C ASN A 82 -75.04 -38.53 -136.61
N GLU A 83 -75.34 -37.58 -135.74
CA GLU A 83 -75.18 -37.70 -134.29
C GLU A 83 -76.40 -37.18 -133.51
N SER A 84 -76.42 -37.37 -132.20
CA SER A 84 -77.57 -37.03 -131.35
C SER A 84 -77.95 -35.55 -131.32
N GLY A 85 -76.98 -34.66 -131.48
CA GLY A 85 -77.19 -33.21 -131.55
C GLY A 85 -77.77 -32.72 -132.87
N ASP A 86 -77.71 -33.51 -133.95
CA ASP A 86 -78.23 -33.10 -135.25
C ASP A 86 -79.76 -33.05 -135.24
N GLU A 87 -80.33 -31.95 -135.71
CA GLU A 87 -81.76 -31.72 -135.86
C GLU A 87 -82.13 -31.36 -137.31
N ILE A 88 -83.17 -32.00 -137.84
CA ILE A 88 -83.92 -31.52 -139.02
C ILE A 88 -85.32 -31.11 -138.55
N SER A 89 -85.78 -29.93 -138.96
CA SER A 89 -87.09 -29.40 -138.60
C SER A 89 -87.80 -28.69 -139.76
N ILE A 90 -89.13 -28.56 -139.67
CA ILE A 90 -89.95 -27.65 -140.47
C ILE A 90 -90.33 -26.46 -139.57
N PRO A 91 -89.45 -25.45 -139.42
CA PRO A 91 -89.78 -24.24 -138.66
C PRO A 91 -90.94 -23.46 -139.29
N ASP A 92 -91.89 -23.07 -138.46
CA ASP A 92 -93.12 -22.39 -138.84
C ASP A 92 -92.89 -21.09 -139.62
N ASN A 93 -93.58 -20.95 -140.75
CA ASN A 93 -93.63 -19.77 -141.63
C ASN A 93 -92.28 -19.32 -142.21
N VAL A 94 -91.27 -20.21 -142.23
CA VAL A 94 -89.98 -19.93 -142.88
C VAL A 94 -90.10 -19.83 -144.41
N VAL A 95 -91.06 -20.54 -145.02
CA VAL A 95 -91.49 -20.29 -146.41
C VAL A 95 -93.01 -20.26 -146.52
N GLY A 96 -93.55 -19.20 -147.13
CA GLY A 96 -94.98 -19.03 -147.35
C GLY A 96 -95.77 -18.91 -146.05
N THR A 97 -96.82 -19.70 -145.90
CA THR A 97 -97.54 -19.91 -144.63
C THR A 97 -97.56 -21.38 -144.22
N ILE A 98 -96.51 -22.13 -144.59
CA ILE A 98 -96.32 -23.50 -144.13
C ILE A 98 -96.06 -23.48 -142.63
N ASN A 99 -96.82 -24.27 -141.87
CA ASN A 99 -96.66 -24.42 -140.43
C ASN A 99 -97.00 -25.84 -139.99
N THR A 100 -96.57 -26.19 -138.79
CA THR A 100 -96.83 -27.47 -138.14
C THR A 100 -97.82 -27.29 -136.99
N SER A 101 -98.58 -28.33 -136.67
CA SER A 101 -99.40 -28.36 -135.45
C SER A 101 -99.66 -29.80 -135.01
N GLY A 102 -98.94 -30.24 -133.99
CA GLY A 102 -98.85 -31.64 -133.59
C GLY A 102 -98.24 -32.47 -134.72
N LEU A 103 -99.00 -33.45 -135.22
CA LEU A 103 -98.62 -34.25 -136.40
C LEU A 103 -99.17 -33.68 -137.72
N ASN A 104 -99.87 -32.54 -137.72
CA ASN A 104 -100.39 -31.96 -138.95
C ASN A 104 -99.36 -31.04 -139.60
N LEU A 105 -99.17 -31.19 -140.90
CA LEU A 105 -98.53 -30.17 -141.74
C LEU A 105 -99.63 -29.34 -142.41
N GLN A 106 -99.55 -28.02 -142.27
CA GLN A 106 -100.58 -27.11 -142.73
C GLN A 106 -100.01 -26.04 -143.67
N ASN A 107 -100.88 -25.52 -144.54
CA ASN A 107 -100.71 -24.20 -145.13
C ASN A 107 -101.79 -23.27 -144.57
N SER A 108 -101.39 -22.22 -143.85
CA SER A 108 -102.28 -21.43 -142.98
C SER A 108 -103.04 -22.32 -141.98
N ALA A 109 -104.30 -22.68 -142.27
CA ALA A 109 -105.14 -23.56 -141.44
C ALA A 109 -105.70 -24.79 -142.20
N THR A 110 -105.20 -25.05 -143.42
CA THR A 110 -105.57 -26.22 -144.21
C THR A 110 -104.50 -27.29 -144.04
N VAL A 111 -104.86 -28.45 -143.49
CA VAL A 111 -103.95 -29.60 -143.38
C VAL A 111 -103.63 -30.13 -144.78
N ILE A 112 -102.37 -30.08 -145.19
CA ILE A 112 -101.87 -30.57 -146.49
C ILE A 112 -101.14 -31.92 -146.38
N GLY A 113 -100.76 -32.33 -145.17
CA GLY A 113 -100.13 -33.62 -144.92
C GLY A 113 -100.04 -33.96 -143.43
N THR A 114 -99.49 -35.13 -143.14
CA THR A 114 -99.24 -35.65 -141.80
C THR A 114 -97.76 -35.97 -141.64
N LEU A 115 -97.19 -35.64 -140.48
CA LEU A 115 -95.77 -35.75 -140.15
C LEU A 115 -95.51 -37.02 -139.33
N THR A 116 -94.31 -37.60 -139.44
CA THR A 116 -93.87 -38.70 -138.55
C THR A 116 -93.49 -38.24 -137.15
N SER A 117 -93.23 -36.94 -136.95
CA SER A 117 -92.86 -36.36 -135.66
C SER A 117 -93.68 -35.10 -135.34
N ASN A 118 -93.74 -34.79 -134.04
CA ASN A 118 -94.54 -33.69 -133.52
C ASN A 118 -93.82 -32.35 -133.78
N GLU A 119 -94.56 -31.34 -134.26
CA GLU A 119 -94.04 -30.07 -134.79
C GLU A 119 -92.93 -30.25 -135.86
N GLY A 120 -92.96 -31.36 -136.60
CA GLY A 120 -92.08 -31.62 -137.74
C GLY A 120 -90.58 -31.65 -137.45
N THR A 121 -90.19 -31.84 -136.18
CA THR A 121 -88.78 -31.88 -135.76
C THR A 121 -88.32 -33.32 -135.53
N VAL A 122 -87.14 -33.69 -136.02
CA VAL A 122 -86.48 -34.98 -135.81
C VAL A 122 -85.01 -34.78 -135.47
N THR A 123 -84.44 -35.65 -134.64
CA THR A 123 -83.00 -35.64 -134.31
C THR A 123 -82.33 -36.98 -134.60
N ASN A 124 -81.00 -37.02 -134.49
CA ASN A 124 -80.19 -38.24 -134.58
C ASN A 124 -80.42 -39.05 -135.86
N GLY A 125 -80.47 -38.37 -137.02
CA GLY A 125 -80.69 -39.02 -138.32
C GLY A 125 -82.02 -39.78 -138.45
N THR A 126 -83.00 -39.51 -137.59
CA THR A 126 -84.37 -40.03 -137.74
C THR A 126 -85.03 -39.44 -138.99
N ALA A 127 -85.84 -40.24 -139.70
CA ALA A 127 -86.53 -39.79 -140.90
C ALA A 127 -87.78 -38.94 -140.57
N LEU A 128 -87.79 -37.70 -141.05
CA LEU A 128 -88.99 -36.88 -141.14
C LEU A 128 -89.72 -37.21 -142.43
N THR A 129 -90.75 -38.05 -142.35
CA THR A 129 -91.65 -38.30 -143.49
C THR A 129 -92.90 -37.45 -143.34
N ILE A 130 -93.17 -36.69 -144.38
CA ILE A 130 -94.42 -35.97 -144.62
C ILE A 130 -95.24 -36.79 -145.60
N THR A 131 -96.38 -37.34 -145.18
CA THR A 131 -97.35 -37.96 -146.09
C THR A 131 -98.38 -36.91 -146.50
N PHE A 132 -98.48 -36.61 -147.79
CA PHE A 132 -99.36 -35.57 -148.32
C PHE A 132 -100.79 -36.08 -148.55
N ASN A 133 -101.75 -35.15 -148.56
CA ASN A 133 -103.18 -35.42 -148.79
C ASN A 133 -103.72 -34.60 -149.98
N ALA A 134 -104.99 -34.78 -150.34
CA ALA A 134 -105.67 -34.13 -151.47
C ALA A 134 -105.71 -32.58 -151.46
N SER A 135 -105.19 -31.92 -150.42
CA SER A 135 -105.00 -30.47 -150.35
C SER A 135 -103.58 -30.03 -150.70
N ALA A 136 -102.64 -30.97 -150.86
CA ALA A 136 -101.30 -30.70 -151.35
C ALA A 136 -101.32 -30.40 -152.86
N THR A 137 -100.42 -29.51 -153.28
CA THR A 137 -100.18 -29.16 -154.68
C THR A 137 -98.69 -29.01 -154.89
N ASN A 138 -98.22 -29.07 -156.13
CA ASN A 138 -96.83 -28.84 -156.52
C ASN A 138 -96.23 -27.59 -155.84
N ALA A 139 -96.98 -26.48 -155.80
CA ALA A 139 -96.53 -25.24 -155.19
C ALA A 139 -96.38 -25.32 -153.66
N LEU A 140 -97.23 -26.11 -152.97
CA LEU A 140 -97.15 -26.26 -151.51
C LEU A 140 -96.12 -27.31 -151.10
N VAL A 141 -96.03 -28.42 -151.83
CA VAL A 141 -95.00 -29.45 -151.63
C VAL A 141 -93.59 -28.87 -151.84
N GLN A 142 -93.42 -27.96 -152.82
CA GLN A 142 -92.19 -27.19 -152.98
C GLN A 142 -91.90 -26.27 -151.77
N GLN A 143 -92.88 -25.52 -151.26
CA GLN A 143 -92.67 -24.64 -150.09
C GLN A 143 -92.30 -25.43 -148.83
N VAL A 144 -92.88 -26.63 -148.65
CA VAL A 144 -92.52 -27.56 -147.57
C VAL A 144 -91.06 -27.98 -147.69
N LEU A 145 -90.61 -28.41 -148.88
CA LEU A 145 -89.21 -28.77 -149.12
C LEU A 145 -88.24 -27.60 -148.86
N GLN A 146 -88.61 -26.38 -149.25
CA GLN A 146 -87.81 -25.16 -149.01
C GLN A 146 -87.81 -24.71 -147.54
N SER A 147 -88.82 -25.10 -146.74
CA SER A 147 -88.91 -24.79 -145.30
C SER A 147 -87.99 -25.64 -144.45
N ILE A 148 -87.58 -26.82 -144.93
CA ILE A 148 -86.70 -27.74 -144.20
C ILE A 148 -85.43 -27.01 -143.76
N SER A 149 -85.14 -27.12 -142.47
CA SER A 149 -84.01 -26.46 -141.83
C SER A 149 -83.23 -27.45 -140.97
N TYR A 150 -81.97 -27.10 -140.69
CA TYR A 150 -81.00 -27.92 -140.00
C TYR A 150 -80.27 -27.12 -138.92
N ARG A 151 -79.97 -27.77 -137.81
CA ARG A 151 -79.00 -27.33 -136.81
C ARG A 151 -78.33 -28.52 -136.14
N ASN A 152 -77.31 -28.22 -135.35
CA ASN A 152 -76.78 -29.12 -134.33
C ASN A 152 -76.85 -28.42 -132.96
N THR A 153 -77.04 -29.20 -131.88
CA THR A 153 -77.19 -28.72 -130.49
C THR A 153 -76.19 -29.37 -129.53
N SER A 154 -75.01 -29.72 -130.02
CA SER A 154 -73.86 -30.22 -129.23
C SER A 154 -72.81 -29.13 -129.12
N ASP A 155 -72.19 -29.03 -127.94
CA ASP A 155 -70.96 -28.26 -127.66
C ASP A 155 -69.71 -29.17 -127.83
N ASP A 156 -69.86 -30.27 -128.57
CA ASP A 156 -68.82 -31.07 -129.23
C ASP A 156 -69.49 -31.82 -130.39
N PRO A 157 -69.66 -31.19 -131.57
CA PRO A 157 -70.25 -31.81 -132.76
C PRO A 157 -69.15 -32.40 -133.64
N ASN A 158 -69.23 -33.70 -133.94
CA ASN A 158 -68.15 -34.35 -134.68
C ASN A 158 -67.99 -33.71 -136.08
N SER A 159 -66.76 -33.45 -136.52
CA SER A 159 -66.46 -32.66 -137.73
C SER A 159 -66.74 -33.36 -139.08
N SER A 160 -67.37 -34.54 -139.08
CA SER A 160 -67.72 -35.26 -140.32
C SER A 160 -68.86 -34.58 -141.08
N ASN A 161 -68.69 -34.36 -142.39
CA ASN A 161 -69.79 -33.80 -143.20
C ASN A 161 -71.07 -34.64 -143.10
N ARG A 162 -72.20 -34.04 -142.73
CA ARG A 162 -73.52 -34.69 -142.72
C ARG A 162 -74.08 -34.76 -144.14
N THR A 163 -74.78 -35.83 -144.49
CA THR A 163 -75.52 -35.91 -145.76
C THR A 163 -77.01 -35.99 -145.48
N ILE A 164 -77.76 -34.95 -145.86
CA ILE A 164 -79.22 -34.93 -145.83
C ILE A 164 -79.74 -35.46 -147.16
N THR A 165 -80.51 -36.54 -147.15
CA THR A 165 -81.23 -37.06 -148.31
C THR A 165 -82.69 -36.65 -148.24
N PHE A 166 -83.19 -36.13 -149.35
CA PHE A 166 -84.59 -35.78 -149.60
C PHE A 166 -85.12 -36.76 -150.65
N THR A 167 -86.15 -37.53 -150.32
CA THR A 167 -86.78 -38.50 -151.22
C THR A 167 -88.26 -38.15 -151.37
N ALA A 168 -88.68 -37.80 -152.57
CA ALA A 168 -90.08 -37.59 -152.91
C ALA A 168 -90.65 -38.83 -153.60
N THR A 169 -91.87 -39.19 -153.28
CA THR A 169 -92.59 -40.37 -153.80
C THR A 169 -94.04 -39.98 -154.10
N ASP A 170 -94.57 -40.38 -155.25
CA ASP A 170 -95.95 -40.11 -155.67
C ASP A 170 -96.96 -41.13 -155.09
N THR A 171 -98.25 -41.08 -155.46
CA THR A 171 -99.23 -42.08 -154.99
C THR A 171 -99.20 -43.39 -155.80
N ASN A 172 -98.42 -43.47 -156.88
CA ASN A 172 -98.13 -44.69 -157.63
C ASN A 172 -96.85 -45.41 -157.16
N ALA A 173 -96.14 -44.82 -156.20
CA ALA A 173 -94.89 -45.26 -155.58
C ALA A 173 -93.65 -45.22 -156.50
N GLU A 174 -93.67 -44.43 -157.58
CA GLU A 174 -92.44 -43.99 -158.23
C GLU A 174 -91.80 -42.85 -157.41
N SER A 175 -90.47 -42.72 -157.47
CA SER A 175 -89.73 -41.82 -156.56
C SER A 175 -88.47 -41.22 -157.16
N ALA A 176 -88.07 -40.07 -156.63
CA ALA A 176 -86.81 -39.41 -156.93
C ALA A 176 -86.17 -38.85 -155.66
N ASN A 177 -84.85 -38.70 -155.68
CA ASN A 177 -84.10 -38.18 -154.55
C ASN A 177 -83.13 -37.05 -154.95
N GLY A 178 -82.78 -36.25 -153.94
CA GLY A 178 -81.71 -35.26 -153.99
C GLY A 178 -81.00 -35.23 -152.64
N THR A 179 -79.77 -34.72 -152.60
CA THR A 179 -78.93 -34.71 -151.40
C THR A 179 -78.29 -33.35 -151.16
N ARG A 180 -78.20 -32.94 -149.89
CA ARG A 180 -77.42 -31.79 -149.43
C ARG A 180 -76.31 -32.26 -148.51
N THR A 181 -75.09 -31.80 -148.75
CA THR A 181 -73.97 -31.95 -147.81
C THR A 181 -73.96 -30.77 -146.84
N VAL A 182 -73.92 -31.04 -145.54
CA VAL A 182 -73.58 -30.05 -144.51
C VAL A 182 -72.12 -30.26 -144.14
N VAL A 183 -71.30 -29.21 -144.27
CA VAL A 183 -69.87 -29.21 -143.92
C VAL A 183 -69.72 -28.56 -142.56
N PHE A 184 -69.14 -29.29 -141.62
CA PHE A 184 -68.99 -28.86 -140.23
C PHE A 184 -67.66 -28.17 -139.97
N THR A 185 -67.71 -27.10 -139.18
CA THR A 185 -66.56 -26.51 -138.49
C THR A 185 -66.86 -26.56 -136.99
N ALA A 186 -66.22 -27.49 -136.28
CA ALA A 186 -66.17 -27.47 -134.82
C ALA A 186 -65.23 -26.35 -134.34
N LEU A 187 -65.45 -25.89 -133.12
CA LEU A 187 -64.68 -24.87 -132.41
C LEU A 187 -63.94 -25.53 -131.22
N ASN A 188 -63.66 -24.73 -130.19
CA ASN A 188 -63.01 -25.12 -128.95
C ASN A 188 -63.65 -24.25 -127.87
N ASP A 189 -64.34 -24.85 -126.92
CA ASP A 189 -64.89 -24.16 -125.77
C ASP A 189 -63.93 -24.25 -124.57
N GLN A 190 -64.22 -23.44 -123.55
CA GLN A 190 -63.30 -23.24 -122.42
C GLN A 190 -63.37 -24.39 -121.38
N PRO A 191 -62.22 -24.84 -120.86
CA PRO A 191 -62.16 -26.04 -120.03
C PRO A 191 -62.78 -25.75 -118.66
N THR A 192 -63.69 -26.60 -118.21
CA THR A 192 -64.43 -26.40 -116.95
C THR A 192 -63.69 -27.04 -115.77
N LEU A 193 -63.71 -26.36 -114.62
CA LEU A 193 -63.22 -26.91 -113.34
C LEU A 193 -64.06 -26.34 -112.18
N SER A 194 -64.46 -27.23 -111.30
CA SER A 194 -65.04 -26.95 -109.98
C SER A 194 -64.32 -27.81 -108.93
N ALA A 195 -64.09 -27.26 -107.73
CA ALA A 195 -63.49 -27.97 -106.61
C ALA A 195 -63.98 -27.34 -105.29
N THR A 196 -63.90 -28.09 -104.20
CA THR A 196 -64.19 -27.59 -102.84
C THR A 196 -62.86 -27.20 -102.18
N GLY A 197 -62.78 -26.02 -101.59
CA GLY A 197 -61.65 -25.67 -100.70
C GLY A 197 -61.89 -26.26 -99.32
N ASP A 198 -60.91 -26.98 -98.77
CA ASP A 198 -61.09 -27.73 -97.52
C ASP A 198 -61.06 -26.84 -96.27
N ASN A 199 -60.50 -25.62 -96.37
CA ASN A 199 -60.54 -24.56 -95.35
C ASN A 199 -60.12 -25.00 -93.93
N LEU A 200 -58.93 -25.60 -93.81
CA LEU A 200 -58.43 -26.23 -92.59
C LEU A 200 -57.65 -25.26 -91.67
N SER A 201 -57.50 -25.64 -90.41
CA SER A 201 -56.48 -25.08 -89.51
C SER A 201 -55.16 -25.83 -89.65
N PHE A 202 -54.05 -25.11 -89.50
CA PHE A 202 -52.70 -25.65 -89.39
C PHE A 202 -52.05 -25.00 -88.15
N ALA A 203 -51.74 -25.82 -87.15
CA ALA A 203 -50.88 -25.41 -86.06
C ALA A 203 -49.42 -25.65 -86.42
N GLU A 204 -48.52 -24.90 -85.79
CA GLU A 204 -47.10 -25.20 -85.82
C GLU A 204 -46.79 -26.66 -85.45
N GLY A 205 -45.85 -27.28 -86.16
CA GLY A 205 -45.53 -28.71 -86.02
C GLY A 205 -46.55 -29.69 -86.61
N ASP A 206 -47.70 -29.24 -87.16
CA ASP A 206 -48.64 -30.13 -87.85
C ASP A 206 -48.05 -30.72 -89.15
N GLY A 207 -48.62 -31.85 -89.58
CA GLY A 207 -48.38 -32.41 -90.91
C GLY A 207 -49.07 -31.59 -92.02
N ALA A 208 -48.62 -31.79 -93.27
CA ALA A 208 -49.18 -31.08 -94.42
C ALA A 208 -50.69 -31.30 -94.59
N VAL A 209 -51.45 -30.21 -94.75
CA VAL A 209 -52.92 -30.18 -94.81
C VAL A 209 -53.44 -30.09 -96.25
N SER A 210 -54.55 -30.77 -96.55
CA SER A 210 -55.21 -30.72 -97.87
C SER A 210 -55.71 -29.32 -98.21
N VAL A 211 -55.57 -28.94 -99.48
CA VAL A 211 -55.97 -27.62 -99.99
C VAL A 211 -57.36 -27.68 -100.65
N PHE A 212 -57.55 -28.62 -101.59
CA PHE A 212 -58.79 -28.80 -102.34
C PHE A 212 -59.21 -30.26 -102.37
N SER A 213 -60.52 -30.50 -102.49
CA SER A 213 -61.10 -31.83 -102.67
C SER A 213 -62.34 -31.81 -103.56
N SER A 214 -62.75 -33.00 -104.01
CA SER A 214 -63.96 -33.22 -104.81
C SER A 214 -63.94 -32.46 -106.14
N SER A 215 -62.77 -32.36 -106.78
CA SER A 215 -62.65 -31.67 -108.07
C SER A 215 -63.36 -32.42 -109.19
N SER A 216 -64.01 -31.64 -110.06
CA SER A 216 -64.66 -32.10 -111.28
C SER A 216 -64.27 -31.17 -112.40
N ILE A 217 -63.77 -31.77 -113.49
CA ILE A 217 -63.08 -31.09 -114.58
C ILE A 217 -63.55 -31.69 -115.90
N SER A 218 -63.76 -30.87 -116.92
CA SER A 218 -63.83 -31.36 -118.29
C SER A 218 -63.21 -30.41 -119.31
N THR A 219 -62.60 -30.97 -120.36
CA THR A 219 -62.10 -30.23 -121.53
C THR A 219 -63.20 -29.86 -122.53
N ILE A 220 -64.45 -30.23 -122.26
CA ILE A 220 -65.59 -30.15 -123.20
C ILE A 220 -65.41 -31.08 -124.41
N GLU A 221 -64.49 -30.79 -125.34
CA GLU A 221 -64.32 -31.63 -126.53
C GLU A 221 -63.58 -32.96 -126.27
N SER A 222 -64.08 -34.02 -126.89
CA SER A 222 -63.59 -35.39 -126.76
C SER A 222 -62.20 -35.60 -127.37
N GLY A 223 -61.17 -35.65 -126.52
CA GLY A 223 -59.80 -36.03 -126.89
C GLY A 223 -58.76 -34.93 -126.69
N GLN A 224 -59.19 -33.77 -126.21
CA GLN A 224 -58.33 -32.74 -125.61
C GLN A 224 -57.60 -33.27 -124.35
N THR A 225 -56.61 -32.53 -123.88
CA THR A 225 -55.91 -32.74 -122.60
C THR A 225 -55.63 -31.39 -121.94
N LEU A 226 -55.25 -31.38 -120.66
CA LEU A 226 -54.98 -30.17 -119.89
C LEU A 226 -53.48 -29.85 -119.89
N SER A 227 -53.17 -28.61 -120.30
CA SER A 227 -51.83 -28.15 -120.66
C SER A 227 -51.20 -27.22 -119.63
N ALA A 228 -52.02 -26.48 -118.87
CA ALA A 228 -51.57 -25.66 -117.75
C ALA A 228 -52.63 -25.48 -116.64
N LEU A 229 -52.16 -25.31 -115.41
CA LEU A 229 -52.93 -24.88 -114.24
C LEU A 229 -52.11 -23.79 -113.53
N THR A 230 -52.70 -22.62 -113.27
CA THR A 230 -52.08 -21.58 -112.44
C THR A 230 -52.89 -21.37 -111.17
N LEU A 231 -52.18 -21.18 -110.08
CA LEU A 231 -52.72 -20.85 -108.78
C LEU A 231 -51.87 -19.78 -108.07
N THR A 232 -52.45 -19.15 -107.05
CA THR A 232 -51.76 -18.21 -106.16
C THR A 232 -51.94 -18.59 -104.71
N ILE A 233 -50.91 -18.45 -103.89
CA ILE A 233 -50.94 -18.55 -102.43
C ILE A 233 -50.66 -17.15 -101.87
N SER A 234 -51.62 -16.55 -101.17
CA SER A 234 -51.44 -15.25 -100.51
C SER A 234 -50.94 -15.38 -99.08
N ASN A 235 -50.35 -14.30 -98.57
CA ASN A 235 -49.76 -14.17 -97.22
C ASN A 235 -48.54 -15.07 -96.98
N VAL A 236 -47.82 -15.43 -98.05
CA VAL A 236 -46.51 -16.10 -97.93
C VAL A 236 -45.54 -15.13 -97.27
N ASN A 237 -45.18 -15.44 -96.02
CA ASN A 237 -44.59 -14.54 -95.03
C ASN A 237 -43.33 -15.12 -94.38
N ASP A 238 -43.17 -16.46 -94.38
CA ASP A 238 -42.20 -17.15 -93.52
C ASP A 238 -40.99 -17.70 -94.31
N GLY A 239 -39.90 -17.99 -93.59
CA GLY A 239 -38.62 -18.42 -94.14
C GLY A 239 -37.72 -17.31 -94.70
N THR A 240 -36.42 -17.60 -94.74
CA THR A 240 -35.39 -16.72 -95.34
C THR A 240 -34.54 -17.50 -96.35
N PRO A 241 -34.68 -17.27 -97.67
CA PRO A 241 -35.51 -16.25 -98.34
C PRO A 241 -37.02 -16.49 -98.17
N LEU A 242 -37.81 -15.43 -98.39
CA LEU A 242 -39.26 -15.45 -98.25
C LEU A 242 -39.92 -16.62 -99.00
N GLY A 243 -40.71 -17.41 -98.28
CA GLY A 243 -41.38 -18.62 -98.75
C GLY A 243 -40.50 -19.88 -98.75
N ALA A 244 -39.35 -19.88 -98.06
CA ALA A 244 -38.48 -21.06 -97.96
C ALA A 244 -39.02 -22.12 -96.99
N ASP A 245 -39.77 -21.70 -95.96
CA ASP A 245 -40.35 -22.61 -94.97
C ASP A 245 -41.79 -23.01 -95.36
N GLU A 246 -42.33 -22.41 -96.43
CA GLU A 246 -43.69 -22.65 -96.91
C GLU A 246 -43.66 -23.49 -98.18
N THR A 247 -44.25 -24.68 -98.12
CA THR A 247 -44.17 -25.66 -99.21
C THR A 247 -45.56 -26.11 -99.61
N ILE A 248 -45.82 -26.17 -100.92
CA ILE A 248 -46.99 -26.85 -101.48
C ILE A 248 -46.54 -28.14 -102.18
N PHE A 249 -47.23 -29.24 -101.92
CA PHE A 249 -46.95 -30.53 -102.53
C PHE A 249 -47.88 -30.77 -103.72
N ILE A 250 -47.29 -31.13 -104.86
CA ILE A 250 -48.04 -31.43 -106.10
C ILE A 250 -47.48 -32.69 -106.74
N ASP A 251 -48.34 -33.72 -106.84
CA ASP A 251 -48.01 -35.11 -107.20
C ASP A 251 -46.79 -35.67 -106.43
N GLY A 252 -46.79 -35.45 -105.11
CA GLY A 252 -45.74 -35.92 -104.20
C GLY A 252 -44.43 -35.15 -104.24
N ILE A 253 -44.30 -34.12 -105.09
CA ILE A 253 -43.11 -33.25 -105.15
C ILE A 253 -43.29 -32.03 -104.25
N SER A 254 -42.28 -31.77 -103.41
CA SER A 254 -42.12 -30.55 -102.61
C SER A 254 -41.87 -29.35 -103.52
N ILE A 255 -42.72 -28.31 -103.45
CA ILE A 255 -42.52 -27.05 -104.16
C ILE A 255 -42.55 -25.91 -103.14
N ASP A 256 -41.36 -25.50 -102.71
CA ASP A 256 -41.15 -24.41 -101.76
C ASP A 256 -41.52 -23.08 -102.43
N LEU A 257 -42.26 -22.22 -101.74
CA LEU A 257 -42.88 -21.01 -102.28
C LEU A 257 -41.89 -19.84 -102.39
N THR A 258 -40.66 -20.10 -102.86
CA THR A 258 -39.61 -19.09 -103.06
C THR A 258 -39.60 -18.52 -104.49
N HIS A 259 -39.20 -17.25 -104.63
CA HIS A 259 -39.21 -16.54 -105.90
C HIS A 259 -38.19 -17.12 -106.90
N ASN A 260 -38.64 -17.50 -108.10
CA ASN A 260 -37.90 -18.24 -109.14
C ASN A 260 -37.61 -19.72 -108.82
N ASN A 261 -38.23 -20.32 -107.79
CA ASN A 261 -38.22 -21.79 -107.69
C ASN A 261 -38.86 -22.38 -108.95
N SER A 262 -38.20 -23.36 -109.58
CA SER A 262 -38.67 -23.96 -110.82
C SER A 262 -38.08 -25.35 -111.03
N GLY A 263 -38.86 -26.22 -111.65
CA GLY A 263 -38.52 -27.63 -111.80
C GLY A 263 -39.62 -28.40 -112.52
N THR A 264 -39.69 -29.70 -112.27
CA THR A 264 -40.70 -30.58 -112.88
C THR A 264 -41.37 -31.46 -111.84
N THR A 265 -42.68 -31.65 -111.98
CA THR A 265 -43.45 -32.69 -111.27
C THR A 265 -44.21 -33.51 -112.31
N ASN A 266 -43.93 -34.81 -112.35
CA ASN A 266 -44.55 -35.85 -113.21
C ASN A 266 -45.27 -35.37 -114.50
N ASN A 267 -44.50 -34.89 -115.49
CA ASN A 267 -44.94 -34.35 -116.80
C ASN A 267 -45.55 -32.92 -116.81
N LEU A 268 -45.39 -32.15 -115.74
CA LEU A 268 -45.58 -30.69 -115.69
C LEU A 268 -44.26 -29.99 -115.37
N ASN A 269 -44.00 -28.86 -116.02
CA ASN A 269 -43.00 -27.89 -115.59
C ASN A 269 -43.65 -26.91 -114.60
N TYR A 270 -43.02 -26.67 -113.46
CA TYR A 270 -43.50 -25.67 -112.49
C TYR A 270 -42.57 -24.46 -112.41
N VAL A 271 -43.15 -23.29 -112.18
CA VAL A 271 -42.45 -22.05 -111.83
C VAL A 271 -43.21 -21.32 -110.73
N VAL A 272 -42.51 -20.94 -109.67
CA VAL A 272 -42.99 -20.06 -108.60
C VAL A 272 -42.45 -18.65 -108.81
N SER A 273 -43.31 -17.64 -108.71
CA SER A 273 -42.93 -16.23 -108.75
C SER A 273 -43.67 -15.45 -107.66
N LEU A 274 -42.94 -14.71 -106.83
CA LEU A 274 -43.53 -13.88 -105.77
C LEU A 274 -43.66 -12.43 -106.21
N SER A 275 -44.80 -11.82 -105.85
CA SER A 275 -45.05 -10.39 -105.92
C SER A 275 -45.56 -9.92 -104.56
N GLY A 276 -44.68 -9.29 -103.78
CA GLY A 276 -44.90 -9.16 -102.32
C GLY A 276 -45.08 -10.54 -101.67
N ASN A 277 -46.01 -10.62 -100.72
CA ASN A 277 -46.37 -11.84 -99.99
C ASN A 277 -47.37 -12.73 -100.73
N THR A 278 -47.33 -12.77 -102.06
CA THR A 278 -48.17 -13.67 -102.86
C THR A 278 -47.32 -14.46 -103.84
N ALA A 279 -47.25 -15.77 -103.64
CA ALA A 279 -46.61 -16.71 -104.56
C ALA A 279 -47.60 -17.09 -105.67
N THR A 280 -47.20 -16.94 -106.92
CA THR A 280 -47.92 -17.47 -108.09
C THR A 280 -47.19 -18.70 -108.58
N LEU A 281 -47.87 -19.85 -108.57
CA LEU A 281 -47.35 -21.13 -109.04
C LEU A 281 -48.06 -21.48 -110.36
N SER A 282 -47.28 -21.49 -111.45
CA SER A 282 -47.74 -21.86 -112.79
C SER A 282 -47.21 -23.25 -113.15
N LEU A 283 -48.13 -24.20 -113.32
CA LEU A 283 -47.86 -25.54 -113.84
C LEU A 283 -48.16 -25.54 -115.35
N THR A 284 -47.23 -26.01 -116.17
CA THR A 284 -47.27 -25.86 -117.64
C THR A 284 -46.70 -27.05 -118.39
N ALA A 285 -46.95 -27.11 -119.70
CA ALA A 285 -46.52 -28.16 -120.63
C ALA A 285 -47.12 -29.55 -120.35
N GLY A 286 -48.26 -29.60 -119.65
CA GLY A 286 -49.02 -30.82 -119.43
C GLY A 286 -49.63 -31.39 -120.70
N ASN A 287 -49.96 -32.68 -120.63
CA ASN A 287 -50.92 -33.35 -121.52
C ASN A 287 -51.80 -34.24 -120.62
N LEU A 288 -52.34 -33.67 -119.55
CA LEU A 288 -53.05 -34.42 -118.50
C LEU A 288 -54.48 -34.74 -118.93
N SER A 289 -54.95 -35.96 -118.65
CA SER A 289 -56.39 -36.25 -118.74
C SER A 289 -57.15 -35.50 -117.63
N GLU A 290 -58.46 -35.30 -117.83
CA GLU A 290 -59.37 -34.68 -116.84
C GLU A 290 -59.18 -35.32 -115.45
N ALA A 291 -59.20 -36.66 -115.38
CA ALA A 291 -59.02 -37.42 -114.15
C ALA A 291 -57.60 -37.30 -113.54
N ALA A 292 -56.56 -37.06 -114.35
CA ALA A 292 -55.21 -36.83 -113.83
C ALA A 292 -55.07 -35.42 -113.23
N MET A 293 -55.71 -34.40 -113.82
CA MET A 293 -55.76 -33.07 -113.24
C MET A 293 -56.67 -33.03 -111.99
N GLN A 294 -57.76 -33.80 -111.95
CA GLN A 294 -58.59 -33.97 -110.75
C GLN A 294 -57.76 -34.55 -109.60
N LEU A 295 -57.06 -35.67 -109.84
CA LEU A 295 -56.16 -36.27 -108.85
C LEU A 295 -55.01 -35.35 -108.45
N LEU A 296 -54.49 -34.53 -109.37
CA LEU A 296 -53.47 -33.53 -109.03
C LEU A 296 -54.00 -32.49 -108.04
N ILE A 297 -55.21 -31.97 -108.26
CA ILE A 297 -55.84 -30.94 -107.41
C ILE A 297 -56.27 -31.52 -106.06
N ASP A 298 -56.94 -32.68 -106.05
CA ASP A 298 -57.44 -33.34 -104.83
C ASP A 298 -56.33 -33.88 -103.91
N ASN A 299 -55.09 -33.97 -104.40
CA ASN A 299 -53.91 -34.33 -103.61
C ASN A 299 -52.95 -33.15 -103.37
N MET A 300 -53.37 -31.90 -103.64
CA MET A 300 -52.58 -30.72 -103.24
C MET A 300 -52.62 -30.57 -101.72
N THR A 301 -51.45 -30.58 -101.09
CA THR A 301 -51.30 -30.27 -99.65
C THR A 301 -50.32 -29.13 -99.43
N TYR A 302 -50.43 -28.44 -98.30
CA TYR A 302 -49.56 -27.32 -97.89
C TYR A 302 -49.00 -27.58 -96.48
N ILE A 303 -47.77 -27.13 -96.22
CA ILE A 303 -47.16 -27.09 -94.90
C ILE A 303 -46.41 -25.76 -94.69
N ASN A 304 -46.31 -25.33 -93.44
CA ASN A 304 -45.36 -24.32 -93.00
C ASN A 304 -44.41 -24.98 -91.99
N ALA A 305 -43.10 -24.94 -92.26
CA ALA A 305 -42.04 -25.59 -91.49
C ALA A 305 -41.24 -24.58 -90.63
N ASN A 306 -41.83 -23.42 -90.35
CA ASN A 306 -41.27 -22.41 -89.47
C ASN A 306 -41.80 -22.63 -88.04
N GLU A 307 -40.90 -22.69 -87.05
CA GLU A 307 -41.17 -22.89 -85.62
C GLU A 307 -41.56 -21.56 -84.89
N SER A 308 -42.11 -20.59 -85.62
CA SER A 308 -42.78 -19.37 -85.11
C SER A 308 -43.61 -18.75 -86.27
N PRO A 309 -44.54 -19.52 -86.88
CA PRO A 309 -45.11 -19.20 -88.18
C PRO A 309 -46.07 -18.01 -88.12
N ASN A 310 -46.04 -17.14 -89.13
CA ASN A 310 -46.90 -15.96 -89.15
C ASN A 310 -48.38 -16.36 -89.28
N GLU A 311 -49.20 -15.97 -88.30
CA GLU A 311 -50.63 -16.31 -88.19
C GLU A 311 -51.53 -15.85 -89.36
N SER A 312 -51.02 -15.06 -90.31
CA SER A 312 -51.81 -14.62 -91.47
C SER A 312 -52.29 -15.81 -92.30
N SER A 313 -53.61 -16.07 -92.31
CA SER A 313 -54.18 -17.24 -93.00
C SER A 313 -53.79 -17.26 -94.47
N ARG A 314 -53.26 -18.38 -94.95
CA ARG A 314 -52.84 -18.53 -96.36
C ARG A 314 -54.07 -18.79 -97.22
N VAL A 315 -54.25 -18.05 -98.31
CA VAL A 315 -55.35 -18.29 -99.24
C VAL A 315 -54.79 -18.84 -100.54
N VAL A 316 -55.04 -20.13 -100.79
CA VAL A 316 -54.72 -20.77 -102.06
C VAL A 316 -55.90 -20.56 -103.01
N THR A 317 -55.63 -20.02 -104.19
CA THR A 317 -56.65 -19.73 -105.21
C THR A 317 -56.24 -20.38 -106.53
N LEU A 318 -57.06 -21.25 -107.10
CA LEU A 318 -56.89 -21.66 -108.50
C LEU A 318 -57.40 -20.51 -109.39
N THR A 319 -56.54 -20.00 -110.28
CA THR A 319 -56.78 -18.76 -111.03
C THR A 319 -56.93 -18.96 -112.54
N GLN A 320 -56.35 -20.02 -113.10
CA GLN A 320 -56.47 -20.33 -114.54
C GLN A 320 -56.29 -21.82 -114.83
N LEU A 321 -57.12 -22.36 -115.73
CA LEU A 321 -56.95 -23.68 -116.34
C LEU A 321 -56.88 -23.53 -117.88
N VAL A 322 -56.02 -24.31 -118.53
CA VAL A 322 -55.79 -24.28 -119.98
C VAL A 322 -55.76 -25.70 -120.53
N ASP A 323 -56.45 -25.95 -121.64
CA ASP A 323 -56.41 -27.22 -122.38
C ASP A 323 -55.41 -27.21 -123.56
N SER A 324 -55.38 -28.28 -124.34
CA SER A 324 -54.51 -28.48 -125.51
C SER A 324 -54.97 -27.73 -126.77
N GLY A 325 -56.07 -27.02 -126.66
CA GLY A 325 -56.88 -26.50 -127.74
C GLY A 325 -56.39 -25.22 -128.40
N SER A 326 -57.18 -24.78 -129.38
CA SER A 326 -56.96 -23.54 -130.10
C SER A 326 -57.47 -22.34 -129.29
N SER A 327 -56.69 -21.27 -129.26
CA SER A 327 -57.09 -19.93 -128.76
C SER A 327 -57.18 -18.90 -129.90
N SER A 328 -57.43 -19.36 -131.13
CA SER A 328 -57.45 -18.53 -132.34
C SER A 328 -58.86 -18.26 -132.85
N GLY A 329 -59.23 -16.98 -132.98
CA GLY A 329 -60.56 -16.57 -133.45
C GLY A 329 -61.61 -16.77 -132.36
N ASP A 330 -62.67 -17.50 -132.67
CA ASP A 330 -63.76 -17.80 -131.74
C ASP A 330 -63.49 -19.04 -130.86
N ASN A 331 -62.31 -19.67 -130.99
CA ASN A 331 -61.87 -20.80 -130.17
C ASN A 331 -61.25 -20.31 -128.84
N VAL A 332 -61.62 -20.92 -127.70
CA VAL A 332 -61.20 -20.48 -126.35
C VAL A 332 -60.68 -21.66 -125.51
N ASN A 333 -59.37 -21.87 -125.47
CA ASN A 333 -58.73 -22.97 -124.72
C ASN A 333 -58.43 -22.70 -123.23
N THR A 334 -59.02 -21.65 -122.64
CA THR A 334 -58.60 -21.11 -121.32
C THR A 334 -59.78 -20.64 -120.49
N SER A 335 -59.90 -21.16 -119.26
CA SER A 335 -60.83 -20.66 -118.24
C SER A 335 -60.12 -19.83 -117.17
N THR A 336 -60.73 -18.70 -116.81
CA THR A 336 -60.35 -17.93 -115.62
C THR A 336 -61.12 -18.45 -114.40
N LEU A 337 -60.43 -18.62 -113.28
CA LEU A 337 -60.95 -19.26 -112.06
C LEU A 337 -60.81 -18.34 -110.84
N ALA A 338 -61.59 -18.63 -109.82
CA ALA A 338 -61.55 -17.97 -108.51
C ALA A 338 -61.92 -18.97 -107.38
N LEU A 339 -61.45 -20.21 -107.49
CA LEU A 339 -61.71 -21.27 -106.51
C LEU A 339 -60.71 -21.14 -105.36
N THR A 340 -61.19 -20.85 -104.16
CA THR A 340 -60.35 -20.53 -102.99
C THR A 340 -60.40 -21.61 -101.90
N SER A 341 -59.29 -21.76 -101.18
CA SER A 341 -59.19 -22.48 -99.91
C SER A 341 -58.33 -21.67 -98.93
N THR A 342 -58.74 -21.63 -97.67
CA THR A 342 -58.11 -20.79 -96.63
C THR A 342 -57.51 -21.65 -95.53
N ILE A 343 -56.21 -21.58 -95.34
CA ILE A 343 -55.49 -22.31 -94.29
C ILE A 343 -55.24 -21.34 -93.14
N MET A 344 -55.88 -21.57 -92.00
CA MET A 344 -55.73 -20.75 -90.79
C MET A 344 -54.47 -21.19 -90.04
N ILE A 345 -53.45 -20.33 -89.99
CA ILE A 345 -52.18 -20.59 -89.31
C ILE A 345 -52.29 -20.14 -87.84
N THR A 346 -51.76 -20.93 -86.91
CA THR A 346 -51.55 -20.55 -85.50
C THR A 346 -50.17 -21.04 -85.04
N SER A 347 -49.35 -20.17 -84.43
CA SER A 347 -48.10 -20.59 -83.77
C SER A 347 -48.37 -21.35 -82.47
N VAL A 348 -47.34 -22.00 -81.93
CA VAL A 348 -47.37 -22.72 -80.65
C VAL A 348 -46.17 -22.27 -79.83
N ASN A 349 -46.43 -21.50 -78.77
CA ASN A 349 -45.37 -20.89 -77.95
C ASN A 349 -44.33 -21.92 -77.47
N ASP A 350 -43.08 -21.71 -77.85
CA ASP A 350 -41.96 -22.60 -77.53
C ASP A 350 -41.37 -22.29 -76.13
N VAL A 351 -40.46 -23.13 -75.61
CA VAL A 351 -39.81 -22.90 -74.31
C VAL A 351 -38.45 -22.18 -74.44
N PRO A 352 -38.11 -21.24 -73.53
CA PRO A 352 -36.81 -20.59 -73.51
C PRO A 352 -35.64 -21.58 -73.46
N ILE A 353 -34.72 -21.48 -74.42
CA ILE A 353 -33.51 -22.29 -74.47
C ILE A 353 -32.40 -21.57 -73.69
N ILE A 354 -31.81 -22.25 -72.70
CA ILE A 354 -30.67 -21.75 -71.91
C ILE A 354 -29.35 -22.34 -72.41
N VAL A 355 -28.29 -21.53 -72.41
CA VAL A 355 -26.89 -21.97 -72.52
C VAL A 355 -26.10 -21.38 -71.36
N ILE A 356 -25.58 -22.26 -70.50
CA ILE A 356 -24.78 -21.95 -69.30
C ILE A 356 -23.84 -23.14 -69.00
N ASP A 357 -22.80 -22.93 -68.21
CA ASP A 357 -22.08 -24.02 -67.54
C ASP A 357 -22.98 -24.62 -66.44
N ASP A 358 -23.07 -25.95 -66.33
CA ASP A 358 -23.85 -26.61 -65.27
C ASP A 358 -23.07 -26.76 -63.95
N THR A 359 -21.80 -26.30 -63.94
CA THR A 359 -20.92 -26.26 -62.78
C THR A 359 -20.51 -24.84 -62.38
N LEU A 360 -20.29 -24.66 -61.09
CA LEU A 360 -19.69 -23.46 -60.51
C LEU A 360 -18.65 -23.88 -59.48
N ASN A 361 -17.43 -23.36 -59.58
CA ASN A 361 -16.40 -23.56 -58.56
C ASN A 361 -16.07 -22.22 -57.89
N THR A 362 -16.08 -22.21 -56.57
CA THR A 362 -15.60 -21.09 -55.76
C THR A 362 -14.87 -21.62 -54.53
N ASP A 363 -14.28 -20.71 -53.78
CA ASP A 363 -13.63 -21.00 -52.50
C ASP A 363 -14.55 -20.44 -51.40
N GLU A 364 -14.52 -20.96 -50.17
CA GLU A 364 -15.44 -20.47 -49.13
C GLU A 364 -15.23 -18.98 -48.80
N ASP A 365 -16.26 -18.36 -48.21
CA ASP A 365 -16.44 -16.92 -48.02
C ASP A 365 -16.38 -16.02 -49.30
N ASN A 366 -16.15 -16.59 -50.49
CA ASN A 366 -16.06 -15.82 -51.74
C ASN A 366 -17.37 -15.84 -52.56
N ASN A 367 -17.74 -14.68 -53.09
CA ASN A 367 -18.84 -14.56 -54.07
C ASN A 367 -18.31 -14.89 -55.47
N GLN A 368 -18.93 -15.87 -56.14
CA GLN A 368 -18.65 -16.20 -57.52
C GLN A 368 -19.84 -15.89 -58.44
N ASN A 369 -19.53 -15.27 -59.58
CA ASN A 369 -20.51 -14.99 -60.63
C ASN A 369 -20.43 -16.02 -61.76
N LEU A 370 -21.58 -16.32 -62.35
CA LEU A 370 -21.75 -17.15 -63.55
C LEU A 370 -22.68 -16.41 -64.53
N THR A 371 -22.42 -16.48 -65.82
CA THR A 371 -23.23 -15.81 -66.85
C THR A 371 -23.84 -16.82 -67.81
N PHE A 372 -25.14 -16.67 -68.11
CA PHE A 372 -25.84 -17.46 -69.12
C PHE A 372 -26.21 -16.61 -70.33
N THR A 373 -26.50 -17.28 -71.44
CA THR A 373 -27.24 -16.72 -72.56
C THR A 373 -28.51 -17.51 -72.76
N PHE A 374 -29.55 -16.88 -73.31
CA PHE A 374 -30.78 -17.56 -73.67
C PHE A 374 -31.24 -17.12 -75.06
N SER A 375 -32.07 -17.96 -75.66
CA SER A 375 -32.83 -17.66 -76.88
C SER A 375 -34.25 -18.20 -76.72
N ASP A 376 -35.18 -17.54 -77.40
CA ASP A 376 -36.60 -17.84 -77.42
C ASP A 376 -37.02 -17.83 -78.90
N VAL A 377 -37.86 -18.77 -79.33
CA VAL A 377 -38.10 -19.01 -80.77
C VAL A 377 -39.16 -18.07 -81.33
N ASP A 378 -40.26 -17.87 -80.60
CA ASP A 378 -41.22 -16.78 -80.83
C ASP A 378 -40.57 -15.38 -80.63
N GLY A 379 -39.44 -15.32 -79.92
CA GLY A 379 -38.73 -14.09 -79.57
C GLY A 379 -39.32 -13.38 -78.36
N ASP A 380 -39.98 -14.13 -77.49
CA ASP A 380 -40.76 -13.62 -76.37
C ASP A 380 -39.88 -13.11 -75.20
N THR A 381 -40.46 -12.32 -74.29
CA THR A 381 -39.66 -11.63 -73.25
C THR A 381 -39.33 -12.54 -72.07
N VAL A 382 -38.24 -13.30 -72.18
CA VAL A 382 -37.77 -14.21 -71.12
C VAL A 382 -37.32 -13.45 -69.86
N SER A 383 -37.82 -13.91 -68.72
CA SER A 383 -37.39 -13.56 -67.38
C SER A 383 -36.61 -14.73 -66.74
N ALA A 384 -35.74 -14.44 -65.77
CA ALA A 384 -34.95 -15.46 -65.07
C ALA A 384 -35.08 -15.31 -63.55
N THR A 385 -35.24 -16.43 -62.85
CA THR A 385 -35.38 -16.51 -61.38
C THR A 385 -34.60 -17.69 -60.81
N VAL A 386 -34.17 -17.60 -59.55
CA VAL A 386 -33.72 -18.78 -58.79
C VAL A 386 -34.95 -19.33 -58.05
N THR A 387 -35.35 -20.56 -58.37
CA THR A 387 -36.60 -21.18 -57.87
C THR A 387 -36.35 -22.17 -56.73
N THR A 388 -35.19 -22.83 -56.74
CA THR A 388 -34.68 -23.60 -55.61
C THR A 388 -33.35 -22.97 -55.20
N GLN A 389 -33.26 -22.45 -53.97
CA GLN A 389 -31.99 -21.98 -53.42
C GLN A 389 -31.04 -23.13 -53.09
N ALA A 390 -29.76 -22.78 -52.99
CA ALA A 390 -28.75 -23.62 -52.36
C ALA A 390 -29.07 -23.86 -50.86
N THR A 391 -28.46 -24.87 -50.27
CA THR A 391 -28.75 -25.33 -48.90
C THR A 391 -27.87 -24.64 -47.85
N ASN A 392 -26.65 -24.27 -48.25
CA ASN A 392 -25.58 -23.68 -47.45
C ASN A 392 -25.00 -22.48 -48.22
N GLY A 393 -25.88 -21.65 -48.78
CA GLY A 393 -25.53 -20.49 -49.58
C GLY A 393 -26.74 -19.84 -50.27
N ALA A 394 -26.53 -18.65 -50.80
CA ALA A 394 -27.54 -17.86 -51.49
C ALA A 394 -27.14 -17.58 -52.94
N ALA A 395 -27.92 -18.11 -53.89
CA ALA A 395 -27.87 -17.71 -55.28
C ALA A 395 -28.84 -16.54 -55.54
N SER A 396 -28.50 -15.70 -56.51
CA SER A 396 -29.33 -14.60 -56.99
C SER A 396 -29.08 -14.37 -58.48
N VAL A 397 -30.06 -13.84 -59.20
CA VAL A 397 -29.95 -13.55 -60.65
C VAL A 397 -30.38 -12.12 -60.95
N SER A 398 -29.63 -11.46 -61.82
CA SER A 398 -29.87 -10.09 -62.28
C SER A 398 -29.52 -9.98 -63.76
N GLY A 399 -30.55 -9.90 -64.61
CA GLY A 399 -30.39 -10.07 -66.06
C GLY A 399 -29.83 -11.46 -66.38
N THR A 400 -28.71 -11.50 -67.12
CA THR A 400 -28.00 -12.73 -67.52
C THR A 400 -26.87 -13.15 -66.57
N THR A 401 -26.69 -12.46 -65.44
CA THR A 401 -25.66 -12.80 -64.43
C THR A 401 -26.30 -13.41 -63.20
N ILE A 402 -25.79 -14.56 -62.80
CA ILE A 402 -26.03 -15.22 -61.51
C ILE A 402 -24.86 -14.86 -60.58
N SER A 403 -25.17 -14.56 -59.31
CA SER A 403 -24.20 -14.41 -58.23
C SER A 403 -24.53 -15.43 -57.14
N TYR A 404 -23.55 -16.27 -56.80
CA TYR A 404 -23.62 -17.23 -55.70
C TYR A 404 -22.68 -16.79 -54.58
N ILE A 405 -23.19 -16.83 -53.35
CA ILE A 405 -22.43 -16.59 -52.12
C ILE A 405 -22.63 -17.82 -51.23
N PRO A 406 -21.59 -18.58 -50.86
CA PRO A 406 -21.74 -19.64 -49.86
C PRO A 406 -22.12 -19.04 -48.50
N ASP A 407 -22.73 -19.84 -47.63
CA ASP A 407 -22.80 -19.50 -46.21
C ASP A 407 -21.37 -19.47 -45.64
N ALA A 408 -21.15 -18.65 -44.61
CA ALA A 408 -19.82 -18.44 -44.06
C ALA A 408 -19.23 -19.75 -43.50
N HIS A 409 -17.98 -20.05 -43.84
CA HIS A 409 -17.29 -21.29 -43.47
C HIS A 409 -18.01 -22.58 -43.95
N PHE A 410 -18.67 -22.55 -45.11
CA PHE A 410 -19.18 -23.74 -45.78
C PHE A 410 -18.28 -24.20 -46.92
N ASN A 411 -17.71 -25.39 -46.78
CA ASN A 411 -17.03 -26.13 -47.84
C ASN A 411 -17.79 -27.40 -48.27
N GLY A 412 -17.53 -27.84 -49.51
CA GLY A 412 -18.14 -29.04 -50.09
C GLY A 412 -19.08 -28.75 -51.27
N SER A 413 -20.14 -29.55 -51.40
CA SER A 413 -21.05 -29.54 -52.54
C SER A 413 -22.40 -28.91 -52.22
N ASP A 414 -22.84 -27.95 -53.04
CA ASP A 414 -24.21 -27.42 -53.02
C ASP A 414 -24.82 -27.38 -54.43
N SER A 415 -26.09 -27.00 -54.56
CA SER A 415 -26.74 -26.81 -55.86
C SER A 415 -27.96 -25.90 -55.75
N PHE A 416 -28.15 -25.03 -56.73
CA PHE A 416 -29.37 -24.22 -56.88
C PHE A 416 -30.03 -24.46 -58.25
N THR A 417 -31.31 -24.12 -58.38
CA THR A 417 -32.05 -24.23 -59.65
C THR A 417 -32.40 -22.86 -60.18
N LEU A 418 -31.92 -22.55 -61.39
CA LEU A 418 -32.38 -21.42 -62.19
C LEU A 418 -33.59 -21.85 -63.01
N THR A 419 -34.57 -20.97 -63.15
CA THR A 419 -35.71 -21.11 -64.04
C THR A 419 -35.83 -19.89 -64.93
N LEU A 420 -35.90 -20.12 -66.24
CA LEU A 420 -36.30 -19.13 -67.23
C LEU A 420 -37.80 -19.28 -67.50
N THR A 421 -38.47 -18.16 -67.72
CA THR A 421 -39.91 -18.09 -68.00
C THR A 421 -40.16 -17.04 -69.07
N ASP A 422 -40.77 -17.43 -70.19
CA ASP A 422 -41.24 -16.54 -71.26
C ASP A 422 -42.43 -15.64 -70.83
N GLY A 423 -42.99 -14.88 -71.75
CA GLY A 423 -44.14 -13.99 -71.53
C GLY A 423 -45.49 -14.72 -71.49
N ALA A 424 -45.61 -15.91 -72.11
CA ALA A 424 -46.80 -16.76 -72.00
C ALA A 424 -46.85 -17.58 -70.70
N GLY A 425 -45.69 -17.84 -70.07
CA GLY A 425 -45.52 -18.53 -68.80
C GLY A 425 -45.03 -19.98 -68.89
N TYR A 426 -44.48 -20.43 -70.02
CA TYR A 426 -43.77 -21.72 -70.07
C TYR A 426 -42.36 -21.56 -69.46
N THR A 427 -41.68 -22.68 -69.18
CA THR A 427 -40.47 -22.64 -68.34
C THR A 427 -39.43 -23.69 -68.68
N THR A 428 -38.16 -23.27 -68.71
CA THR A 428 -36.99 -24.16 -68.72
C THR A 428 -36.21 -24.04 -67.42
N THR A 429 -35.77 -25.16 -66.86
CA THR A 429 -35.04 -25.22 -65.58
C THR A 429 -33.64 -25.79 -65.76
N GLN A 430 -32.62 -25.14 -65.19
CA GLN A 430 -31.26 -25.66 -65.11
C GLN A 430 -30.82 -25.76 -63.64
N MET A 431 -30.30 -26.93 -63.26
CA MET A 431 -29.60 -27.11 -61.99
C MET A 431 -28.14 -26.69 -62.17
N ILE A 432 -27.63 -25.86 -61.27
CA ILE A 432 -26.21 -25.49 -61.21
C ILE A 432 -25.60 -26.19 -60.00
N SER A 433 -24.59 -27.02 -60.25
CA SER A 433 -23.84 -27.73 -59.21
C SER A 433 -22.68 -26.85 -58.73
N VAL A 434 -22.63 -26.54 -57.44
CA VAL A 434 -21.59 -25.71 -56.85
C VAL A 434 -20.61 -26.58 -56.08
N THR A 435 -19.32 -26.41 -56.38
CA THR A 435 -18.22 -26.86 -55.52
C THR A 435 -17.69 -25.63 -54.79
N VAL A 436 -17.64 -25.70 -53.45
CA VAL A 436 -16.99 -24.72 -52.60
C VAL A 436 -15.74 -25.38 -52.00
N ASN A 437 -14.56 -24.88 -52.35
CA ASN A 437 -13.28 -25.42 -51.87
C ASN A 437 -13.01 -24.93 -50.45
N SER A 438 -12.44 -25.83 -49.63
CA SER A 438 -11.98 -25.52 -48.28
C SER A 438 -10.83 -24.51 -48.30
N VAL A 439 -10.93 -23.44 -47.51
CA VAL A 439 -9.87 -22.45 -47.27
C VAL A 439 -9.63 -22.34 -45.78
N ASN A 440 -8.53 -22.95 -45.34
CA ASN A 440 -8.16 -23.11 -43.92
C ASN A 440 -8.50 -21.89 -43.04
N ASP A 441 -9.49 -22.07 -42.17
CA ASP A 441 -9.95 -21.08 -41.18
C ASP A 441 -8.99 -20.93 -39.99
N GLU A 442 -9.18 -19.89 -39.16
CA GLU A 442 -8.47 -19.83 -37.87
C GLU A 442 -9.20 -20.65 -36.78
N PRO A 443 -8.47 -21.41 -35.92
CA PRO A 443 -9.09 -22.24 -34.88
C PRO A 443 -9.72 -21.39 -33.77
N SER A 444 -11.05 -21.34 -33.73
CA SER A 444 -11.83 -20.59 -32.73
C SER A 444 -11.64 -21.10 -31.30
N ILE A 445 -11.65 -20.17 -30.32
CA ILE A 445 -11.53 -20.49 -28.88
C ILE A 445 -12.72 -19.99 -28.06
N THR A 446 -13.09 -20.76 -27.04
CA THR A 446 -13.94 -20.32 -25.92
C THR A 446 -13.24 -20.62 -24.60
N ILE A 447 -12.84 -19.57 -23.89
CA ILE A 447 -12.21 -19.60 -22.56
C ILE A 447 -12.71 -18.38 -21.77
N ALA A 448 -12.65 -18.41 -20.44
CA ALA A 448 -12.80 -17.19 -19.65
C ALA A 448 -11.60 -16.26 -19.91
N SER A 449 -11.86 -14.99 -20.25
CA SER A 449 -10.83 -13.96 -20.44
C SER A 449 -10.20 -13.47 -19.12
N THR A 450 -10.76 -13.88 -17.98
CA THR A 450 -10.29 -13.53 -16.64
C THR A 450 -10.00 -14.79 -15.82
N LEU A 451 -8.92 -14.76 -15.06
CA LEU A 451 -8.62 -15.74 -14.03
C LEU A 451 -8.51 -15.04 -12.67
N THR A 452 -9.11 -15.63 -11.64
CA THR A 452 -8.90 -15.21 -10.24
C THR A 452 -8.25 -16.35 -9.48
N THR A 453 -7.15 -16.07 -8.80
CA THR A 453 -6.54 -16.97 -7.83
C THR A 453 -6.11 -16.18 -6.60
N ASP A 454 -5.74 -16.88 -5.55
CA ASP A 454 -5.10 -16.30 -4.37
C ASP A 454 -3.58 -16.47 -4.54
N GLU A 455 -2.74 -15.63 -3.92
CA GLU A 455 -1.28 -15.82 -4.04
C GLU A 455 -0.81 -17.17 -3.47
N ASP A 456 0.38 -17.59 -3.92
CA ASP A 456 0.96 -18.95 -3.76
C ASP A 456 0.09 -20.14 -4.22
N ASN A 457 -1.13 -19.91 -4.73
CA ASN A 457 -2.04 -20.97 -5.19
C ASN A 457 -2.04 -21.12 -6.73
N ASN A 458 -1.92 -22.37 -7.18
CA ASN A 458 -2.09 -22.73 -8.59
C ASN A 458 -3.58 -22.76 -8.96
N GLN A 459 -3.98 -22.07 -10.02
CA GLN A 459 -5.35 -22.10 -10.54
C GLN A 459 -5.38 -22.40 -12.03
N SER A 460 -6.40 -23.16 -12.46
CA SER A 460 -6.57 -23.58 -13.84
C SER A 460 -7.87 -23.09 -14.48
N LEU A 461 -7.83 -23.00 -15.80
CA LEU A 461 -8.95 -22.77 -16.71
C LEU A 461 -9.03 -23.95 -17.68
N MET A 462 -10.25 -24.35 -18.05
CA MET A 462 -10.43 -25.14 -19.27
C MET A 462 -10.93 -24.25 -20.40
N PHE A 463 -10.49 -24.54 -21.61
CA PHE A 463 -11.03 -23.97 -22.84
C PHE A 463 -11.64 -25.07 -23.72
N THR A 464 -12.60 -24.69 -24.54
CA THR A 464 -12.99 -25.46 -25.71
C THR A 464 -12.53 -24.74 -26.95
N PHE A 465 -12.20 -25.48 -28.00
CA PHE A 465 -11.87 -24.94 -29.31
C PHE A 465 -12.69 -25.66 -30.39
N SER A 466 -12.85 -25.00 -31.52
CA SER A 466 -13.47 -25.55 -32.72
C SER A 466 -12.75 -25.01 -33.95
N ASP A 467 -12.55 -25.90 -34.91
CA ASP A 467 -11.83 -25.70 -36.16
C ASP A 467 -12.77 -26.19 -37.26
N VAL A 468 -13.00 -25.41 -38.31
CA VAL A 468 -14.10 -25.67 -39.25
C VAL A 468 -13.71 -26.69 -40.30
N ASP A 469 -12.48 -26.61 -40.82
CA ASP A 469 -11.84 -27.67 -41.61
C ASP A 469 -11.71 -29.00 -40.84
N GLY A 470 -11.68 -28.91 -39.50
CA GLY A 470 -11.54 -30.05 -38.59
C GLY A 470 -10.07 -30.44 -38.36
N ASP A 471 -9.18 -29.47 -38.52
CA ASP A 471 -7.73 -29.66 -38.53
C ASP A 471 -7.14 -29.81 -37.10
N THR A 472 -5.88 -30.25 -37.01
CA THR A 472 -5.32 -30.65 -35.71
C THR A 472 -4.77 -29.47 -34.90
N VAL A 473 -5.66 -28.79 -34.18
CA VAL A 473 -5.31 -27.66 -33.31
C VAL A 473 -4.38 -28.05 -32.16
N SER A 474 -3.29 -27.29 -32.04
CA SER A 474 -2.36 -27.26 -30.93
C SER A 474 -2.56 -25.98 -30.10
N ALA A 475 -2.16 -26.01 -28.82
CA ALA A 475 -2.28 -24.86 -27.92
C ALA A 475 -0.92 -24.56 -27.27
N THR A 476 -0.54 -23.28 -27.23
CA THR A 476 0.70 -22.79 -26.60
C THR A 476 0.46 -21.49 -25.85
N VAL A 477 1.26 -21.22 -24.80
CA VAL A 477 1.32 -19.87 -24.21
C VAL A 477 2.46 -19.13 -24.90
N THR A 478 2.14 -18.06 -25.63
CA THR A 478 3.09 -17.33 -26.50
C THR A 478 3.62 -16.06 -25.85
N THR A 479 2.86 -15.47 -24.93
CA THR A 479 3.31 -14.40 -24.03
C THR A 479 3.10 -14.89 -22.61
N GLN A 480 4.19 -15.06 -21.86
CA GLN A 480 4.09 -15.38 -20.43
C GLN A 480 3.56 -14.20 -19.64
N ALA A 481 3.00 -14.53 -18.48
CA ALA A 481 2.77 -13.60 -17.40
C ALA A 481 4.09 -12.97 -16.91
N ALA A 482 4.00 -11.78 -16.32
CA ALA A 482 5.14 -11.01 -15.87
C ALA A 482 5.61 -11.41 -14.45
N ASN A 483 4.69 -11.93 -13.62
CA ASN A 483 4.92 -12.34 -12.24
C ASN A 483 4.27 -13.71 -12.00
N GLY A 484 4.47 -14.65 -12.93
CA GLY A 484 3.94 -16.01 -12.83
C GLY A 484 4.10 -16.89 -14.07
N VAL A 485 3.93 -18.19 -13.87
CA VAL A 485 4.08 -19.23 -14.88
C VAL A 485 2.70 -19.77 -15.32
N ALA A 486 2.17 -19.16 -16.38
CA ALA A 486 1.15 -19.81 -17.21
C ALA A 486 1.74 -21.01 -17.97
N SER A 487 0.92 -22.03 -18.20
CA SER A 487 1.25 -23.25 -18.95
C SER A 487 -0.02 -23.89 -19.52
N VAL A 488 0.09 -24.75 -20.54
CA VAL A 488 -1.05 -25.41 -21.17
C VAL A 488 -0.77 -26.90 -21.42
N SER A 489 -1.78 -27.75 -21.17
CA SER A 489 -1.74 -29.19 -21.43
C SER A 489 -3.12 -29.68 -21.87
N GLY A 490 -3.22 -30.11 -23.13
CA GLY A 490 -4.51 -30.38 -23.77
C GLY A 490 -5.40 -29.13 -23.75
N THR A 491 -6.65 -29.29 -23.30
CA THR A 491 -7.64 -28.21 -23.13
C THR A 491 -7.57 -27.48 -21.79
N THR A 492 -6.55 -27.75 -20.96
CA THR A 492 -6.39 -27.10 -19.64
C THR A 492 -5.19 -26.16 -19.64
N VAL A 493 -5.44 -24.91 -19.26
CA VAL A 493 -4.42 -23.92 -18.90
C VAL A 493 -4.25 -23.95 -17.38
N SER A 494 -3.01 -23.93 -16.89
CA SER A 494 -2.69 -23.73 -15.47
C SER A 494 -1.82 -22.50 -15.33
N TYR A 495 -2.21 -21.60 -14.43
CA TYR A 495 -1.39 -20.48 -13.97
C TYR A 495 -0.89 -20.78 -12.56
N VAL A 496 0.33 -20.32 -12.29
CA VAL A 496 0.99 -20.32 -10.98
C VAL A 496 1.54 -18.91 -10.81
N PRO A 497 1.12 -18.12 -9.80
CA PRO A 497 1.78 -16.85 -9.53
C PRO A 497 3.24 -17.10 -9.13
N ASP A 498 4.11 -16.11 -9.34
CA ASP A 498 5.38 -16.10 -8.62
C ASP A 498 5.09 -15.96 -7.11
N ALA A 499 5.97 -16.53 -6.27
CA ALA A 499 5.73 -16.56 -4.83
C ALA A 499 5.61 -15.13 -4.26
N ASN A 500 4.64 -14.93 -3.37
CA ASN A 500 4.37 -13.63 -2.73
C ASN A 500 4.06 -12.50 -3.74
N PHE A 501 3.43 -12.83 -4.88
CA PHE A 501 2.90 -11.83 -5.82
C PHE A 501 1.37 -11.73 -5.76
N ASN A 502 0.89 -10.54 -5.41
CA ASN A 502 -0.52 -10.15 -5.52
C ASN A 502 -0.73 -8.98 -6.51
N GLY A 503 -1.96 -8.82 -6.99
CA GLY A 503 -2.35 -7.79 -7.95
C GLY A 503 -2.71 -8.34 -9.35
N SER A 504 -2.34 -7.61 -10.40
CA SER A 504 -2.77 -7.90 -11.78
C SER A 504 -1.63 -8.41 -12.66
N ASP A 505 -1.84 -9.52 -13.35
CA ASP A 505 -0.94 -10.09 -14.35
C ASP A 505 -1.71 -10.47 -15.63
N SER A 506 -1.03 -10.82 -16.72
CA SER A 506 -1.68 -11.31 -17.94
C SER A 506 -0.77 -12.17 -18.82
N PHE A 507 -1.34 -13.22 -19.40
CA PHE A 507 -0.65 -14.10 -20.35
C PHE A 507 -1.49 -14.29 -21.62
N THR A 508 -0.83 -14.63 -22.74
CA THR A 508 -1.51 -14.86 -24.02
C THR A 508 -1.46 -16.34 -24.38
N LEU A 509 -2.63 -16.97 -24.41
CA LEU A 509 -2.84 -18.29 -25.01
C LEU A 509 -2.99 -18.13 -26.53
N THR A 510 -2.43 -19.06 -27.29
CA THR A 510 -2.52 -19.12 -28.75
C THR A 510 -2.89 -20.53 -29.17
N LEU A 511 -3.92 -20.63 -30.01
CA LEU A 511 -4.21 -21.83 -30.78
C LEU A 511 -3.46 -21.77 -32.11
N THR A 512 -3.09 -22.93 -32.64
CA THR A 512 -2.46 -23.05 -33.95
C THR A 512 -2.89 -24.38 -34.58
N ASP A 513 -3.54 -24.32 -35.74
CA ASP A 513 -3.95 -25.48 -36.53
C ASP A 513 -2.74 -26.19 -37.18
N GLY A 514 -2.99 -27.11 -38.12
CA GLY A 514 -1.95 -27.81 -38.88
C GLY A 514 -1.39 -27.04 -40.08
N ALA A 515 -2.08 -26.01 -40.58
CA ALA A 515 -1.58 -25.13 -41.65
C ALA A 515 -0.70 -23.98 -41.14
N GLY A 516 -0.90 -23.55 -39.89
CA GLY A 516 -0.19 -22.49 -39.20
C GLY A 516 -0.98 -21.20 -38.94
N TYR A 517 -2.32 -21.18 -39.04
CA TYR A 517 -3.11 -19.99 -38.68
C TYR A 517 -3.36 -19.95 -37.16
N THR A 518 -3.57 -18.75 -36.60
CA THR A 518 -3.45 -18.55 -35.13
C THR A 518 -4.44 -17.55 -34.52
N THR A 519 -5.48 -18.06 -33.88
CA THR A 519 -6.28 -17.25 -32.94
C THR A 519 -5.57 -17.13 -31.58
N THR A 520 -5.59 -15.91 -31.01
CA THR A 520 -4.96 -15.59 -29.73
C THR A 520 -5.98 -15.04 -28.73
N GLN A 521 -5.82 -15.38 -27.45
CA GLN A 521 -6.61 -14.82 -26.36
C GLN A 521 -5.68 -14.40 -25.22
N ALA A 522 -5.77 -13.13 -24.82
CA ALA A 522 -5.17 -12.65 -23.58
C ALA A 522 -6.07 -13.04 -22.39
N ILE A 523 -5.50 -13.66 -21.37
CA ILE A 523 -6.15 -13.92 -20.08
C ILE A 523 -5.55 -12.91 -19.10
N THR A 524 -6.39 -12.07 -18.49
CA THR A 524 -5.98 -11.22 -17.36
C THR A 524 -6.17 -11.99 -16.07
N VAL A 525 -5.10 -12.12 -15.29
CA VAL A 525 -5.12 -12.73 -13.96
C VAL A 525 -5.25 -11.65 -12.91
N THR A 526 -6.16 -11.84 -11.96
CA THR A 526 -6.15 -11.16 -10.66
C THR A 526 -5.69 -12.17 -9.62
N VAL A 527 -4.56 -11.87 -8.99
CA VAL A 527 -4.06 -12.61 -7.83
C VAL A 527 -4.48 -11.83 -6.60
N ASN A 528 -5.36 -12.41 -5.78
CA ASN A 528 -5.81 -11.81 -4.53
C ASN A 528 -4.69 -11.88 -3.51
N SER A 529 -4.55 -10.82 -2.71
CA SER A 529 -3.64 -10.82 -1.58
C SER A 529 -4.13 -11.76 -0.47
N ILE A 530 -3.22 -12.52 0.11
CA ILE A 530 -3.44 -13.36 1.30
C ILE A 530 -2.39 -13.00 2.34
N ASN A 531 -2.83 -12.22 3.34
CA ASN A 531 -1.98 -11.59 4.35
C ASN A 531 -0.83 -12.48 4.86
N ASP A 532 0.39 -12.10 4.49
CA ASP A 532 1.64 -12.76 4.87
C ASP A 532 2.10 -12.40 6.30
N GLU A 533 3.11 -13.11 6.83
CA GLU A 533 3.76 -12.70 8.09
C GLU A 533 4.84 -11.61 7.85
N PRO A 534 4.86 -10.51 8.62
CA PRO A 534 5.78 -9.39 8.37
C PRO A 534 7.24 -9.79 8.64
N SER A 535 8.08 -9.79 7.61
CA SER A 535 9.49 -10.21 7.68
C SER A 535 10.37 -9.20 8.44
N ILE A 536 11.38 -9.68 9.18
CA ILE A 536 12.34 -8.85 9.92
C ILE A 536 13.79 -9.15 9.51
N THR A 537 14.62 -8.10 9.45
CA THR A 537 16.08 -8.17 9.41
C THR A 537 16.66 -7.32 10.54
N ILE A 538 17.36 -7.97 11.47
CA ILE A 538 18.01 -7.37 12.64
C ILE A 538 19.23 -8.22 13.02
N ALA A 539 20.19 -7.66 13.76
CA ALA A 539 21.19 -8.50 14.44
C ALA A 539 20.52 -9.30 15.57
N SER A 540 20.82 -10.60 15.67
CA SER A 540 20.34 -11.46 16.77
C SER A 540 21.10 -11.26 18.08
N THR A 541 22.17 -10.46 18.07
CA THR A 541 23.03 -10.19 19.22
C THR A 541 23.19 -8.69 19.45
N LEU A 542 23.13 -8.26 20.71
CA LEU A 542 23.49 -6.92 21.15
C LEU A 542 24.66 -7.02 22.16
N THR A 543 25.56 -6.05 22.16
CA THR A 543 26.68 -5.98 23.11
C THR A 543 26.75 -4.58 23.71
N THR A 544 26.85 -4.48 25.03
CA THR A 544 27.03 -3.21 25.76
C THR A 544 27.88 -3.44 27.01
N ASP A 545 28.30 -2.36 27.63
CA ASP A 545 28.80 -2.27 29.00
C ASP A 545 27.61 -1.95 29.95
N GLU A 546 27.68 -2.31 31.23
CA GLU A 546 26.55 -2.19 32.17
C GLU A 546 26.12 -0.75 32.48
N ASP A 547 27.05 0.21 32.40
CA ASP A 547 26.76 1.66 32.49
C ASP A 547 26.06 2.25 31.25
N ASN A 548 26.04 1.53 30.12
CA ASN A 548 25.70 2.10 28.82
C ASN A 548 24.38 1.59 28.23
N ASN A 549 23.56 2.55 27.80
CA ASN A 549 22.37 2.28 27.00
C ASN A 549 22.77 2.04 25.54
N GLN A 550 22.52 0.84 25.02
CA GLN A 550 22.83 0.49 23.63
C GLN A 550 21.56 0.40 22.79
N SER A 551 21.64 0.90 21.54
CA SER A 551 20.55 0.83 20.57
C SER A 551 20.84 -0.13 19.43
N LEU A 552 19.77 -0.67 18.82
CA LEU A 552 19.81 -1.57 17.68
C LEU A 552 18.68 -1.22 16.72
N MET A 553 19.00 -1.05 15.43
CA MET A 553 17.98 -0.83 14.40
C MET A 553 17.63 -2.14 13.70
N PHE A 554 16.36 -2.29 13.35
CA PHE A 554 15.87 -3.32 12.43
C PHE A 554 15.29 -2.69 11.17
N THR A 555 15.22 -3.48 10.11
CA THR A 555 14.36 -3.22 8.96
C THR A 555 13.32 -4.33 8.87
N PHE A 556 12.12 -3.99 8.43
CA PHE A 556 11.06 -4.95 8.16
C PHE A 556 10.52 -4.77 6.74
N SER A 557 9.90 -5.81 6.22
CA SER A 557 9.19 -5.80 4.94
C SER A 557 7.95 -6.67 5.05
N ASP A 558 6.87 -6.18 4.48
CA ASP A 558 5.54 -6.77 4.49
C ASP A 558 5.11 -6.91 3.02
N VAL A 559 4.57 -8.06 2.63
CA VAL A 559 4.31 -8.40 1.21
C VAL A 559 3.09 -7.65 0.69
N ASP A 560 2.00 -7.69 1.46
CA ASP A 560 0.76 -6.93 1.24
C ASP A 560 0.98 -5.41 1.31
N GLY A 561 2.09 -4.98 1.94
CA GLY A 561 2.41 -3.59 2.21
C GLY A 561 1.66 -3.03 3.42
N ASP A 562 1.24 -3.92 4.32
CA ASP A 562 0.35 -3.62 5.44
C ASP A 562 1.09 -2.91 6.59
N THR A 563 0.33 -2.34 7.54
CA THR A 563 0.91 -1.42 8.53
C THR A 563 1.51 -2.15 9.73
N VAL A 564 2.75 -2.62 9.58
CA VAL A 564 3.48 -3.31 10.65
C VAL A 564 3.75 -2.41 11.87
N SER A 565 3.39 -2.93 13.03
CA SER A 565 3.72 -2.44 14.36
C SER A 565 4.81 -3.29 15.01
N ALA A 566 5.57 -2.74 15.95
CA ALA A 566 6.64 -3.44 16.65
C ALA A 566 6.48 -3.31 18.17
N THR A 567 6.68 -4.41 18.88
CA THR A 567 6.59 -4.49 20.35
C THR A 567 7.72 -5.35 20.93
N VAL A 568 8.14 -5.07 22.16
CA VAL A 568 8.88 -6.05 22.96
C VAL A 568 7.85 -6.94 23.65
N SER A 569 7.79 -8.22 23.26
CA SER A 569 6.77 -9.18 23.69
C SER A 569 7.22 -10.04 24.87
N THR A 570 8.52 -10.33 24.93
CA THR A 570 9.20 -10.87 26.12
C THR A 570 10.25 -9.85 26.53
N GLN A 571 10.11 -9.30 27.75
CA GLN A 571 11.09 -8.40 28.31
C GLN A 571 12.40 -9.14 28.64
N ALA A 572 13.50 -8.39 28.68
CA ALA A 572 14.74 -8.85 29.29
C ALA A 572 14.54 -9.09 30.81
N THR A 573 15.42 -9.88 31.43
CA THR A 573 15.33 -10.27 32.85
C THR A 573 16.05 -9.30 33.76
N ASP A 574 17.19 -8.79 33.30
CA ASP A 574 18.17 -8.00 34.03
C ASP A 574 18.45 -6.70 33.22
N GLY A 575 17.38 -6.13 32.67
CA GLY A 575 17.40 -4.90 31.88
C GLY A 575 16.09 -4.57 31.16
N VAL A 576 16.02 -3.34 30.64
CA VAL A 576 14.84 -2.78 29.99
C VAL A 576 15.08 -2.57 28.48
N ALA A 577 14.59 -3.52 27.69
CA ALA A 577 14.38 -3.32 26.26
C ALA A 577 13.12 -2.47 25.99
N SER A 578 13.16 -1.64 24.96
CA SER A 578 12.03 -0.84 24.47
C SER A 578 12.17 -0.57 22.96
N VAL A 579 11.07 -0.34 22.25
CA VAL A 579 11.08 -0.09 20.80
C VAL A 579 10.30 1.18 20.44
N SER A 580 10.83 1.96 19.50
CA SER A 580 10.23 3.18 18.97
C SER A 580 10.55 3.30 17.47
N GLY A 581 9.51 3.13 16.64
CA GLY A 581 9.71 2.96 15.19
C GLY A 581 10.55 1.71 14.91
N THR A 582 11.60 1.88 14.10
CA THR A 582 12.57 0.83 13.74
C THR A 582 13.78 0.73 14.68
N THR A 583 13.80 1.48 15.78
CA THR A 583 14.91 1.50 16.76
C THR A 583 14.49 0.85 18.07
N ILE A 584 15.27 -0.14 18.49
CA ILE A 584 15.25 -0.72 19.83
C ILE A 584 16.28 0.00 20.68
N SER A 585 15.94 0.31 21.94
CA SER A 585 16.87 0.74 22.97
C SER A 585 16.87 -0.29 24.10
N TYR A 586 18.05 -0.78 24.46
CA TYR A 586 18.29 -1.59 25.65
C TYR A 586 19.00 -0.74 26.71
N VAL A 587 18.58 -0.93 27.95
CA VAL A 587 19.15 -0.34 29.17
C VAL A 587 19.45 -1.53 30.08
N PRO A 588 20.71 -1.82 30.45
CA PRO A 588 20.99 -2.81 31.50
C PRO A 588 20.30 -2.40 32.80
N ASP A 589 19.90 -3.38 33.63
CA ASP A 589 19.70 -3.05 35.04
C ASP A 589 21.05 -2.70 35.66
N ALA A 590 21.05 -1.77 36.62
CA ALA A 590 22.28 -1.25 37.19
C ALA A 590 23.10 -2.38 37.82
N ASN A 591 24.39 -2.44 37.45
CA ASN A 591 25.36 -3.39 38.00
C ASN A 591 25.07 -4.86 37.60
N PHE A 592 24.45 -5.08 36.44
CA PHE A 592 24.30 -6.39 35.82
C PHE A 592 25.33 -6.63 34.71
N ASN A 593 26.22 -7.59 34.94
CA ASN A 593 27.11 -8.17 33.92
C ASN A 593 26.71 -9.61 33.56
N GLY A 594 26.75 -9.97 32.28
CA GLY A 594 26.44 -11.32 31.82
C GLY A 594 25.65 -11.40 30.52
N SER A 595 24.70 -12.33 30.48
CA SER A 595 23.86 -12.60 29.30
C SER A 595 22.39 -12.49 29.62
N ASP A 596 21.68 -11.59 28.94
CA ASP A 596 20.23 -11.46 28.98
C ASP A 596 19.63 -11.66 27.58
N SER A 597 18.31 -11.70 27.43
CA SER A 597 17.64 -11.75 26.14
C SER A 597 16.21 -11.23 26.20
N PHE A 598 15.82 -10.48 25.18
CA PHE A 598 14.44 -10.03 24.98
C PHE A 598 13.91 -10.47 23.61
N THR A 599 12.59 -10.53 23.45
CA THR A 599 11.94 -10.87 22.18
C THR A 599 11.24 -9.64 21.61
N LEU A 600 11.60 -9.27 20.38
CA LEU A 600 10.82 -8.35 19.57
C LEU A 600 9.77 -9.15 18.79
N THR A 601 8.52 -8.66 18.78
CA THR A 601 7.45 -9.12 17.91
C THR A 601 7.04 -8.00 16.96
N LEU A 602 7.03 -8.30 15.67
CA LEU A 602 6.32 -7.53 14.66
C LEU A 602 4.89 -8.05 14.53
N THR A 603 3.93 -7.15 14.27
CA THR A 603 2.52 -7.49 14.03
C THR A 603 1.97 -6.56 12.95
N ASP A 604 1.43 -7.12 11.87
CA ASP A 604 0.75 -6.38 10.79
C ASP A 604 -0.64 -5.83 11.21
N GLY A 605 -1.45 -5.36 10.27
CA GLY A 605 -2.81 -4.88 10.52
C GLY A 605 -3.89 -5.97 10.59
N ALA A 606 -3.64 -7.19 10.11
CA ALA A 606 -4.56 -8.34 10.25
C ALA A 606 -4.36 -9.11 11.57
N GLY A 607 -3.16 -9.04 12.16
CA GLY A 607 -2.76 -9.68 13.41
C GLY A 607 -1.80 -10.86 13.27
N TYR A 608 -1.14 -11.09 12.11
CA TYR A 608 -0.09 -12.11 12.02
C TYR A 608 1.24 -11.58 12.59
N THR A 609 2.14 -12.47 13.03
CA THR A 609 3.25 -12.07 13.91
C THR A 609 4.58 -12.79 13.68
N THR A 610 5.64 -12.04 13.35
CA THR A 610 7.02 -12.54 13.34
C THR A 610 7.73 -12.20 14.65
N THR A 611 8.38 -13.18 15.28
CA THR A 611 9.14 -13.00 16.52
C THR A 611 10.64 -13.20 16.31
N GLN A 612 11.47 -12.28 16.81
CA GLN A 612 12.92 -12.45 16.88
C GLN A 612 13.39 -12.29 18.32
N ALA A 613 14.14 -13.27 18.83
CA ALA A 613 14.87 -13.16 20.09
C ALA A 613 16.22 -12.44 19.84
N ILE A 614 16.55 -11.46 20.68
CA ILE A 614 17.84 -10.76 20.69
C ILE A 614 18.54 -11.14 21.99
N THR A 615 19.71 -11.77 21.91
CA THR A 615 20.56 -12.02 23.08
C THR A 615 21.46 -10.82 23.32
N VAL A 616 21.47 -10.30 24.54
CA VAL A 616 22.34 -9.21 24.97
C VAL A 616 23.51 -9.79 25.76
N THR A 617 24.72 -9.40 25.42
CA THR A 617 25.90 -9.58 26.28
C THR A 617 26.21 -8.24 26.93
N VAL A 618 26.07 -8.16 28.25
CA VAL A 618 26.50 -7.02 29.04
C VAL A 618 27.87 -7.32 29.63
N SER A 619 28.85 -6.48 29.34
CA SER A 619 30.23 -6.59 29.83
C SER A 619 30.37 -5.77 31.10
N SER A 620 31.13 -6.24 32.10
CA SER A 620 31.32 -5.42 33.30
C SER A 620 32.22 -4.21 33.08
N VAL A 621 31.92 -3.16 33.85
CA VAL A 621 32.72 -1.96 34.00
C VAL A 621 33.05 -1.82 35.48
N ASN A 622 34.35 -1.74 35.79
CA ASN A 622 34.81 -1.77 37.17
C ASN A 622 34.34 -0.54 37.96
N ASP A 623 33.60 -0.78 39.04
CA ASP A 623 32.94 0.22 39.88
C ASP A 623 33.89 0.82 40.95
N GLU A 624 33.46 1.85 41.70
CA GLU A 624 34.21 2.37 42.87
C GLU A 624 33.81 1.65 44.19
N PRO A 625 34.76 1.12 44.99
CA PRO A 625 34.43 0.37 46.21
C PRO A 625 33.78 1.26 47.27
N THR A 626 32.58 0.90 47.73
CA THR A 626 31.81 1.73 48.67
C THR A 626 32.30 1.59 50.12
N ILE A 627 32.09 2.61 50.96
CA ILE A 627 32.42 2.55 52.40
C ILE A 627 31.23 2.95 53.29
N THR A 628 31.03 2.20 54.37
CA THR A 628 30.18 2.56 55.51
C THR A 628 31.01 2.58 56.80
N ILE A 629 31.22 3.78 57.34
CA ILE A 629 31.98 4.05 58.57
C ILE A 629 31.37 5.28 59.26
N ALA A 630 31.56 5.44 60.57
CA ALA A 630 31.24 6.72 61.21
C ALA A 630 32.20 7.82 60.71
N ASN A 631 31.67 9.02 60.44
CA ASN A 631 32.46 10.19 60.06
C ASN A 631 33.02 10.97 61.26
N THR A 632 32.63 10.57 62.47
CA THR A 632 33.11 11.11 63.76
C THR A 632 33.66 10.00 64.63
N LEU A 633 34.70 10.33 65.39
CA LEU A 633 35.26 9.51 66.46
C LEU A 633 35.37 10.37 67.73
N THR A 634 34.98 9.81 68.87
CA THR A 634 35.17 10.44 70.18
C THR A 634 36.00 9.53 71.05
N THR A 635 37.07 10.07 71.64
CA THR A 635 37.86 9.41 72.68
C THR A 635 38.16 10.43 73.78
N ASP A 636 38.66 9.96 74.91
CA ASP A 636 39.26 10.82 75.93
C ASP A 636 40.79 10.86 75.69
N GLU A 637 41.50 11.87 76.20
CA GLU A 637 42.96 11.91 76.04
C GLU A 637 43.66 10.71 76.71
N ASP A 638 44.87 10.41 76.24
CA ASP A 638 45.64 9.19 76.50
C ASP A 638 44.93 7.84 76.17
N ASN A 639 43.68 7.83 75.72
CA ASN A 639 42.93 6.62 75.37
C ASN A 639 42.87 6.36 73.85
N ASN A 640 43.33 5.17 73.45
CA ASN A 640 43.15 4.65 72.09
C ASN A 640 41.67 4.30 71.83
N GLN A 641 41.14 4.72 70.68
CA GLN A 641 39.77 4.37 70.26
C GLN A 641 39.76 3.73 68.87
N ASN A 642 38.97 2.67 68.74
CA ASN A 642 38.81 1.93 67.49
C ASN A 642 37.49 2.29 66.79
N LEU A 643 37.49 2.20 65.46
CA LEU A 643 36.33 2.40 64.61
C LEU A 643 36.33 1.33 63.51
N SER A 644 35.30 0.48 63.49
CA SER A 644 35.12 -0.52 62.43
C SER A 644 34.32 0.07 61.27
N PHE A 645 34.62 -0.40 60.07
CA PHE A 645 33.88 -0.08 58.84
C PHE A 645 33.43 -1.36 58.13
N THR A 646 32.46 -1.23 57.25
CA THR A 646 32.21 -2.20 56.19
C THR A 646 32.46 -1.53 54.85
N PHE A 647 32.85 -2.31 53.87
CA PHE A 647 32.91 -1.92 52.46
C PHE A 647 32.09 -2.93 51.66
N ASP A 648 31.67 -2.52 50.46
CA ASP A 648 31.05 -3.40 49.48
C ASP A 648 31.56 -3.00 48.09
N ASP A 649 31.83 -4.00 47.26
CA ASP A 649 32.51 -3.88 45.97
C ASP A 649 31.72 -4.71 44.96
N VAL A 650 31.28 -4.05 43.89
CA VAL A 650 30.23 -4.55 42.99
C VAL A 650 30.74 -5.68 42.11
N ASP A 651 31.91 -5.50 41.50
CA ASP A 651 32.64 -6.54 40.76
C ASP A 651 33.05 -7.73 41.65
N GLY A 652 33.02 -7.54 42.98
CA GLY A 652 33.52 -8.48 43.97
C GLY A 652 35.04 -8.47 44.08
N ASP A 653 35.67 -7.35 43.73
CA ASP A 653 37.11 -7.21 43.60
C ASP A 653 37.80 -7.00 44.95
N THR A 654 39.14 -7.17 44.99
CA THR A 654 39.85 -7.27 46.28
C THR A 654 40.20 -5.92 46.88
N VAL A 655 39.26 -5.31 47.61
CA VAL A 655 39.45 -4.03 48.29
C VAL A 655 40.54 -4.08 49.38
N SER A 656 41.44 -3.12 49.32
CA SER A 656 42.45 -2.77 50.31
C SER A 656 42.11 -1.45 51.00
N ALA A 657 42.59 -1.24 52.22
CA ALA A 657 42.32 -0.03 53.00
C ALA A 657 43.62 0.59 53.53
N THR A 658 43.75 1.92 53.43
CA THR A 658 44.92 2.68 53.88
C THR A 658 44.52 4.00 54.52
N VAL A 659 45.29 4.47 55.51
CA VAL A 659 45.19 5.86 56.00
C VAL A 659 46.10 6.73 55.13
N THR A 660 45.51 7.58 54.29
CA THR A 660 46.23 8.38 53.29
C THR A 660 46.58 9.79 53.76
N THR A 661 45.80 10.32 54.71
CA THR A 661 46.13 11.55 55.45
C THR A 661 46.13 11.19 56.92
N GLN A 662 47.27 11.33 57.59
CA GLN A 662 47.36 11.14 59.05
C GLN A 662 46.77 12.32 59.80
N ALA A 663 46.41 12.05 61.06
CA ALA A 663 46.05 13.07 62.03
C ALA A 663 47.25 13.94 62.42
N THR A 664 46.99 15.08 63.06
CA THR A 664 48.01 16.11 63.38
C THR A 664 48.54 16.01 64.80
N ASN A 665 47.71 15.55 65.74
CA ASN A 665 47.98 15.43 67.17
C ASN A 665 47.62 14.00 67.65
N GLY A 666 47.99 13.02 66.82
CA GLY A 666 47.68 11.61 67.01
C GLY A 666 48.00 10.77 65.77
N ALA A 667 47.92 9.45 65.92
CA ALA A 667 48.20 8.49 64.87
C ALA A 667 46.97 7.59 64.60
N ALA A 668 46.47 7.62 63.36
CA ALA A 668 45.53 6.63 62.87
C ALA A 668 46.27 5.47 62.19
N SER A 669 45.66 4.28 62.23
CA SER A 669 46.17 3.08 61.56
C SER A 669 44.99 2.18 61.19
N VAL A 670 45.12 1.37 60.13
CA VAL A 670 44.06 0.46 59.69
C VAL A 670 44.58 -0.97 59.58
N SER A 671 43.78 -1.94 60.03
CA SER A 671 44.07 -3.36 59.93
C SER A 671 42.79 -4.14 59.64
N GLY A 672 42.69 -4.71 58.44
CA GLY A 672 41.43 -5.23 57.92
C GLY A 672 40.36 -4.15 57.92
N THR A 673 39.18 -4.46 58.46
CA THR A 673 38.00 -3.58 58.55
C THR A 673 37.95 -2.72 59.82
N THR A 674 39.07 -2.54 60.54
CA THR A 674 39.12 -1.70 61.75
C THR A 674 40.24 -0.68 61.67
N VAL A 675 39.87 0.58 61.91
CA VAL A 675 40.78 1.69 62.18
C VAL A 675 41.02 1.78 63.68
N SER A 676 42.26 2.07 64.08
CA SER A 676 42.63 2.43 65.45
C SER A 676 43.24 3.84 65.43
N TYR A 677 42.71 4.74 66.25
CA TYR A 677 43.24 6.07 66.49
C TYR A 677 43.85 6.13 67.90
N VAL A 678 45.00 6.78 68.00
CA VAL A 678 45.72 7.05 69.25
C VAL A 678 45.97 8.56 69.30
N PRO A 679 45.44 9.32 70.27
CA PRO A 679 45.84 10.72 70.44
C PRO A 679 47.33 10.79 70.85
N ASP A 680 47.98 11.92 70.55
CA ASP A 680 49.23 12.25 71.23
C ASP A 680 48.97 12.46 72.74
N ALA A 681 49.97 12.18 73.57
CA ALA A 681 49.81 12.25 75.03
C ALA A 681 49.47 13.68 75.49
N ASN A 682 48.51 13.80 76.41
CA ASN A 682 48.00 15.09 76.91
C ASN A 682 47.47 16.03 75.78
N PHE A 683 46.93 15.48 74.69
CA PHE A 683 46.23 16.26 73.65
C PHE A 683 44.71 16.16 73.80
N ASN A 684 44.08 17.30 74.09
CA ASN A 684 42.64 17.51 74.03
C ASN A 684 42.25 18.41 72.83
N GLY A 685 41.03 18.25 72.32
CA GLY A 685 40.48 19.06 71.22
C GLY A 685 40.14 18.28 69.95
N ASN A 686 40.30 18.91 68.78
CA ASN A 686 39.88 18.34 67.49
C ASN A 686 41.07 17.95 66.61
N ASP A 687 40.93 16.79 65.95
CA ASP A 687 41.87 16.30 64.93
C ASP A 687 41.08 15.62 63.78
N SER A 688 41.76 15.20 62.70
CA SER A 688 41.13 14.45 61.60
C SER A 688 42.13 13.66 60.76
N PHE A 689 41.69 12.50 60.26
CA PHE A 689 42.46 11.66 59.34
C PHE A 689 41.59 11.18 58.16
N THR A 690 42.22 10.76 57.07
CA THR A 690 41.51 10.26 55.88
C THR A 690 41.81 8.78 55.68
N LEU A 691 40.75 7.98 55.63
CA LEU A 691 40.76 6.58 55.21
C LEU A 691 40.44 6.51 53.71
N THR A 692 41.18 5.68 52.99
CA THR A 692 40.98 5.41 51.56
C THR A 692 40.85 3.91 51.34
N LEU A 693 39.81 3.53 50.59
CA LEU A 693 39.68 2.21 49.99
C LEU A 693 40.28 2.22 48.59
N THR A 694 40.80 1.08 48.15
CA THR A 694 41.29 0.86 46.78
C THR A 694 41.07 -0.59 46.41
N ASP A 695 40.32 -0.85 45.35
CA ASP A 695 40.04 -2.15 44.74
C ASP A 695 41.31 -2.78 44.10
N GLY A 696 41.15 -3.79 43.26
CA GLY A 696 42.22 -4.41 42.48
C GLY A 696 42.55 -3.68 41.16
N ALA A 697 41.61 -2.92 40.57
CA ALA A 697 41.85 -2.13 39.35
C ALA A 697 42.52 -0.77 39.58
N GLY A 698 42.36 -0.18 40.76
CA GLY A 698 42.94 1.10 41.19
C GLY A 698 41.95 2.26 41.40
N TYR A 699 40.65 2.02 41.44
CA TYR A 699 39.61 3.00 41.78
C TYR A 699 39.53 3.23 43.30
N THR A 700 39.15 4.44 43.75
CA THR A 700 39.37 4.83 45.17
C THR A 700 38.26 5.67 45.80
N THR A 701 37.55 5.10 46.78
CA THR A 701 36.69 5.86 47.69
C THR A 701 37.49 6.40 48.88
N THR A 702 37.21 7.64 49.29
CA THR A 702 37.84 8.27 50.46
C THR A 702 36.81 8.78 51.46
N GLN A 703 37.11 8.64 52.75
CA GLN A 703 36.32 9.19 53.84
C GLN A 703 37.25 9.91 54.83
N ALA A 704 36.93 11.16 55.13
CA ALA A 704 37.54 11.89 56.24
C ALA A 704 36.81 11.54 57.55
N ILE A 705 37.55 11.18 58.59
CA ILE A 705 37.03 10.94 59.94
C ILE A 705 37.52 12.11 60.80
N THR A 706 36.56 12.82 61.41
CA THR A 706 36.86 13.86 62.40
C THR A 706 36.94 13.25 63.79
N VAL A 707 37.95 13.63 64.57
CA VAL A 707 38.16 13.17 65.94
C VAL A 707 37.88 14.32 66.90
N THR A 708 37.20 14.02 68.00
CA THR A 708 37.16 14.86 69.19
C THR A 708 37.78 14.08 70.34
N VAL A 709 38.85 14.63 70.91
CA VAL A 709 39.50 14.13 72.10
C VAL A 709 39.04 14.98 73.28
N ASN A 710 38.31 14.38 74.21
CA ASN A 710 37.84 15.04 75.42
C ASN A 710 39.01 15.21 76.40
N SER A 711 39.01 16.31 77.19
CA SER A 711 40.02 16.47 78.22
C SER A 711 39.71 15.66 79.49
N VAL A 712 40.76 15.30 80.24
CA VAL A 712 40.67 14.51 81.48
C VAL A 712 41.57 15.12 82.57
N ASN A 713 41.04 16.13 83.25
CA ASN A 713 41.60 16.87 84.39
C ASN A 713 42.89 16.30 85.00
N ASP A 714 44.02 16.88 84.60
CA ASP A 714 45.37 16.58 85.11
C ASP A 714 45.66 17.27 86.47
N GLU A 715 46.82 17.00 87.09
CA GLU A 715 47.25 17.74 88.31
C GLU A 715 48.03 19.03 87.97
N PRO A 716 47.74 20.17 88.62
CA PRO A 716 48.45 21.43 88.36
C PRO A 716 49.91 21.37 88.82
N THR A 717 50.85 21.58 87.90
CA THR A 717 52.30 21.50 88.15
C THR A 717 52.87 22.79 88.78
N ILE A 718 53.85 22.67 89.68
CA ILE A 718 54.54 23.83 90.32
C ILE A 718 56.01 23.93 89.89
N THR A 719 56.52 25.16 89.76
CA THR A 719 57.96 25.46 89.78
C THR A 719 58.25 26.61 90.75
N ILE A 720 59.02 26.33 91.80
CA ILE A 720 59.39 27.28 92.87
C ILE A 720 60.75 26.90 93.45
N ALA A 721 61.48 27.87 94.04
CA ALA A 721 62.66 27.58 94.84
C ALA A 721 62.25 26.95 96.19
N SER A 722 62.80 25.79 96.53
CA SER A 722 62.48 25.04 97.76
C SER A 722 63.20 25.55 99.02
N THR A 723 63.99 26.60 98.92
CA THR A 723 64.79 27.18 100.03
C THR A 723 64.72 28.70 100.02
N LEU A 724 64.55 29.30 101.19
CA LEU A 724 64.54 30.73 101.45
C LEU A 724 65.60 31.10 102.49
N THR A 725 66.18 32.29 102.40
CA THR A 725 67.19 32.78 103.37
C THR A 725 66.93 34.24 103.71
N THR A 726 66.99 34.60 104.99
CA THR A 726 66.88 35.98 105.49
C THR A 726 67.73 36.19 106.76
N SER A 727 67.71 37.37 107.37
CA SER A 727 68.17 37.61 108.76
C SER A 727 66.99 37.85 109.69
N GLU A 728 67.20 37.78 111.00
CA GLU A 728 66.12 37.90 112.00
C GLU A 728 65.37 39.24 111.92
N ASP A 729 66.06 40.34 111.61
CA ASP A 729 65.46 41.66 111.33
C ASP A 729 64.65 41.78 110.01
N ASN A 730 64.70 40.78 109.12
CA ASN A 730 64.28 40.95 107.72
C ASN A 730 63.18 40.00 107.26
N ASN A 731 62.12 40.61 106.71
CA ASN A 731 61.07 39.90 105.97
C ASN A 731 61.53 39.60 104.53
N GLN A 732 61.22 38.41 104.01
CA GLN A 732 61.64 38.00 102.67
C GLN A 732 60.45 37.48 101.84
N SER A 733 60.41 37.82 100.56
CA SER A 733 59.42 37.33 99.60
C SER A 733 60.04 36.81 98.31
N PHE A 734 59.30 35.98 97.58
CA PHE A 734 59.70 35.28 96.35
C PHE A 734 58.46 34.83 95.57
N THR A 735 58.63 34.33 94.35
CA THR A 735 57.51 33.93 93.47
C THR A 735 57.65 32.52 92.92
N PHE A 736 56.53 31.93 92.49
CA PHE A 736 56.46 30.68 91.74
C PHE A 736 55.81 30.87 90.36
N THR A 737 55.94 29.84 89.53
CA THR A 737 55.11 29.63 88.33
C THR A 737 54.41 28.29 88.44
N PHE A 738 53.28 28.15 87.73
CA PHE A 738 52.55 26.90 87.62
C PHE A 738 52.06 26.72 86.18
N SER A 739 51.73 25.48 85.83
CA SER A 739 51.12 25.11 84.55
C SER A 739 50.16 23.95 84.73
N ASP A 740 49.11 23.96 83.93
CA ASP A 740 47.95 23.08 84.01
C ASP A 740 47.62 22.67 82.56
N VAL A 741 47.26 21.39 82.33
CA VAL A 741 47.19 20.79 80.98
C VAL A 741 45.85 21.10 80.31
N ASP A 742 44.74 20.85 81.01
CA ASP A 742 43.40 21.30 80.64
C ASP A 742 43.33 22.84 80.50
N GLY A 743 44.24 23.54 81.19
CA GLY A 743 44.30 25.00 81.24
C GLY A 743 43.43 25.58 82.36
N ASP A 744 43.18 24.78 83.40
CA ASP A 744 42.21 25.10 84.45
C ASP A 744 42.71 26.13 85.47
N THR A 745 41.76 26.68 86.22
CA THR A 745 42.00 27.87 87.06
C THR A 745 42.63 27.49 88.40
N VAL A 746 43.95 27.43 88.45
CA VAL A 746 44.69 27.06 89.66
C VAL A 746 44.73 28.17 90.72
N SER A 747 44.48 27.78 91.97
CA SER A 747 44.58 28.55 93.20
C SER A 747 45.78 28.11 94.06
N ALA A 748 46.22 28.93 95.01
CA ALA A 748 47.36 28.62 95.88
C ALA A 748 47.12 29.02 97.35
N SER A 749 47.61 28.21 98.28
CA SER A 749 47.46 28.43 99.73
C SER A 749 48.66 27.90 100.53
N VAL A 750 48.94 28.50 101.70
CA VAL A 750 49.89 27.94 102.68
C VAL A 750 49.11 27.00 103.60
N THR A 751 49.35 25.69 103.47
CA THR A 751 48.59 24.62 104.15
C THR A 751 49.25 24.14 105.44
N SER A 752 50.55 24.34 105.59
CA SER A 752 51.25 24.26 106.88
C SER A 752 52.07 25.53 107.08
N GLN A 753 51.87 26.19 108.21
CA GLN A 753 52.70 27.32 108.63
C GLN A 753 54.09 26.89 109.10
N ALA A 754 54.95 27.89 109.26
CA ALA A 754 56.25 27.78 109.92
C ALA A 754 56.11 27.80 111.45
N SER A 755 57.21 27.57 112.18
CA SER A 755 57.21 27.37 113.65
C SER A 755 57.74 28.55 114.46
N ASN A 756 58.58 29.39 113.86
CA ASN A 756 59.28 30.56 114.40
C ASN A 756 59.19 31.72 113.39
N GLY A 757 57.99 31.87 112.80
CA GLY A 757 57.70 32.83 111.74
C GLY A 757 56.37 32.54 111.03
N VAL A 758 55.96 33.44 110.14
CA VAL A 758 54.67 33.38 109.43
C VAL A 758 54.87 33.44 107.93
N ALA A 759 54.29 32.47 107.22
CA ALA A 759 54.27 32.40 105.75
C ALA A 759 52.88 32.78 105.19
N SER A 760 52.86 33.45 104.03
CA SER A 760 51.63 33.84 103.34
C SER A 760 51.81 33.80 101.83
N VAL A 761 50.71 33.64 101.09
CA VAL A 761 50.70 33.64 99.62
C VAL A 761 49.58 34.54 99.09
N SER A 762 49.86 35.27 98.00
CA SER A 762 48.91 36.10 97.28
C SER A 762 49.23 36.08 95.79
N GLY A 763 48.31 35.53 94.98
CA GLY A 763 48.62 35.15 93.60
C GLY A 763 49.81 34.18 93.55
N THR A 764 50.83 34.50 92.77
CA THR A 764 52.08 33.74 92.66
C THR A 764 53.19 34.20 93.63
N THR A 765 52.92 35.16 94.51
CA THR A 765 53.93 35.70 95.46
C THR A 765 53.77 35.09 96.84
N VAL A 766 54.86 34.59 97.40
CA VAL A 766 54.97 34.06 98.76
C VAL A 766 55.83 35.00 99.60
N SER A 767 55.44 35.24 100.86
CA SER A 767 56.17 36.08 101.81
C SER A 767 56.32 35.39 103.16
N TYR A 768 57.50 35.51 103.75
CA TYR A 768 57.88 34.99 105.06
C TYR A 768 58.34 36.14 105.99
N VAL A 769 58.00 36.01 107.27
CA VAL A 769 58.36 36.91 108.37
C VAL A 769 58.94 36.06 109.50
N PRO A 770 60.20 36.23 109.93
CA PRO A 770 60.72 35.60 111.15
C PRO A 770 60.01 36.09 112.41
N ASP A 771 60.03 35.29 113.47
CA ASP A 771 59.83 35.82 114.82
C ASP A 771 61.08 36.60 115.28
N ALA A 772 60.90 37.57 116.18
CA ALA A 772 62.00 38.42 116.67
C ALA A 772 63.01 37.61 117.52
N GLU A 773 64.29 37.99 117.43
CA GLU A 773 65.43 37.31 118.07
C GLU A 773 65.57 35.81 117.69
N PHE A 774 65.02 35.38 116.55
CA PHE A 774 65.14 34.01 116.06
C PHE A 774 66.13 33.87 114.90
N ASN A 775 67.29 33.27 115.20
CA ASN A 775 68.18 32.68 114.21
C ASN A 775 68.04 31.14 114.17
N GLY A 776 68.12 30.55 112.98
CA GLY A 776 67.99 29.09 112.81
C GLY A 776 67.28 28.65 111.54
N ASN A 777 66.69 27.44 111.60
CA ASN A 777 65.96 26.84 110.48
C ASN A 777 64.47 26.72 110.77
N ASP A 778 63.67 26.90 109.72
CA ASP A 778 62.21 26.71 109.74
C ASP A 778 61.72 26.14 108.39
N SER A 779 60.42 25.87 108.26
CA SER A 779 59.80 25.44 106.99
C SER A 779 58.28 25.59 106.98
N PHE A 780 57.71 25.88 105.81
CA PHE A 780 56.26 25.91 105.58
C PHE A 780 55.89 25.12 104.31
N THR A 781 54.59 24.80 104.13
CA THR A 781 54.11 24.08 102.93
C THR A 781 53.16 24.94 102.12
N LEU A 782 53.45 25.05 100.82
CA LEU A 782 52.60 25.65 99.81
C LEU A 782 51.84 24.55 99.05
N THR A 783 50.55 24.74 98.81
CA THR A 783 49.70 23.85 98.02
C THR A 783 49.05 24.65 96.90
N LEU A 784 49.11 24.12 95.68
CA LEU A 784 48.22 24.53 94.60
C LEU A 784 47.03 23.58 94.49
N THR A 785 45.91 24.10 93.99
CA THR A 785 44.68 23.35 93.75
C THR A 785 43.99 23.95 92.54
N ASP A 786 43.64 23.12 91.57
CA ASP A 786 42.83 23.47 90.39
C ASP A 786 41.36 23.80 90.79
N ASN A 787 40.41 23.69 89.85
CA ASN A 787 38.99 23.89 90.16
C ASN A 787 38.20 22.58 90.40
N ALA A 788 38.74 21.41 90.05
CA ALA A 788 38.13 20.10 90.32
C ALA A 788 38.50 19.50 91.69
N GLY A 789 39.66 19.88 92.24
CA GLY A 789 40.16 19.49 93.55
C GLY A 789 41.49 18.71 93.55
N TYR A 790 42.22 18.61 92.43
CA TYR A 790 43.55 17.97 92.39
C TYR A 790 44.64 18.92 92.91
N THR A 791 45.68 18.39 93.55
CA THR A 791 46.58 19.22 94.37
C THR A 791 48.07 18.85 94.31
N THR A 792 48.90 19.81 93.91
CA THR A 792 50.37 19.71 94.04
C THR A 792 50.85 20.46 95.29
N THR A 793 51.72 19.83 96.08
CA THR A 793 52.28 20.41 97.32
C THR A 793 53.81 20.53 97.26
N GLN A 794 54.35 21.66 97.72
CA GLN A 794 55.79 21.87 97.87
C GLN A 794 56.13 22.42 99.27
N VAL A 795 57.07 21.77 99.94
CA VAL A 795 57.66 22.25 101.20
C VAL A 795 58.77 23.26 100.89
N ILE A 796 58.79 24.38 101.58
CA ILE A 796 59.81 25.42 101.50
C ILE A 796 60.57 25.43 102.83
N ALA A 797 61.88 25.18 102.79
CA ALA A 797 62.76 25.37 103.94
C ALA A 797 63.22 26.83 104.04
N VAL A 798 63.44 27.32 105.26
CA VAL A 798 63.87 28.69 105.55
C VAL A 798 65.11 28.64 106.46
N THR A 799 66.05 29.55 106.23
CA THR A 799 67.19 29.80 107.13
C THR A 799 67.24 31.28 107.51
N VAL A 800 67.30 31.56 108.80
CA VAL A 800 67.37 32.89 109.40
C VAL A 800 68.76 33.06 110.06
N ASN A 801 69.47 34.14 109.70
CA ASN A 801 70.84 34.43 110.16
C ASN A 801 70.83 35.58 111.19
N SER A 802 71.80 35.59 112.11
CA SER A 802 71.85 36.59 113.19
C SER A 802 72.71 37.84 112.95
N VAL A 803 72.49 38.85 113.80
CA VAL A 803 73.15 40.17 113.87
C VAL A 803 73.68 40.40 115.32
N ASN A 804 74.50 41.44 115.58
CA ASN A 804 75.29 41.62 116.82
C ASN A 804 74.98 42.98 117.51
N ASP A 805 74.97 43.00 118.85
CA ASP A 805 74.50 44.10 119.73
C ASP A 805 75.58 44.76 120.63
N GLU A 806 75.18 45.66 121.56
CA GLU A 806 76.05 46.42 122.49
C GLU A 806 75.96 46.00 123.99
N PRO A 807 77.05 46.10 124.79
CA PRO A 807 77.09 45.74 126.21
C PRO A 807 76.60 46.84 127.18
N THR A 808 75.93 46.41 128.26
CA THR A 808 75.25 47.28 129.26
C THR A 808 75.95 47.28 130.63
N ILE A 809 75.83 48.37 131.44
CA ILE A 809 76.45 48.50 132.79
C ILE A 809 75.41 48.73 133.90
N THR A 810 75.74 48.36 135.14
CA THR A 810 75.13 48.93 136.36
C THR A 810 76.18 49.15 137.47
N ILE A 811 76.30 50.38 137.98
CA ILE A 811 77.17 50.82 139.09
C ILE A 811 76.50 51.99 139.84
N ALA A 812 76.85 52.24 141.11
CA ALA A 812 76.45 53.48 141.79
C ALA A 812 77.26 54.70 141.29
N SER A 813 76.66 55.88 141.33
CA SER A 813 77.27 57.14 140.84
C SER A 813 77.88 58.00 141.93
N THR A 814 77.87 57.58 143.20
CA THR A 814 78.43 58.33 144.33
C THR A 814 79.15 57.42 145.34
N LEU A 815 80.10 58.03 146.05
CA LEU A 815 80.93 57.44 147.10
C LEU A 815 81.09 58.45 148.25
N THR A 816 81.23 57.97 149.48
CA THR A 816 81.51 58.83 150.66
C THR A 816 82.51 58.13 151.58
N THR A 817 83.41 58.90 152.16
CA THR A 817 84.37 58.45 153.17
C THR A 817 84.59 59.55 154.21
N ASP A 818 85.40 59.29 155.23
CA ASP A 818 85.89 60.31 156.17
C ASP A 818 87.35 60.64 155.83
N GLU A 819 87.89 61.74 156.34
CA GLU A 819 89.30 62.09 156.10
C GLU A 819 90.25 60.97 156.57
N ASP A 820 91.41 60.90 155.91
CA ASP A 820 92.43 59.84 156.03
C ASP A 820 91.97 58.39 155.68
N ASN A 821 90.73 58.14 155.20
CA ASN A 821 90.20 56.79 154.94
C ASN A 821 89.95 56.44 153.44
N ASN A 822 90.48 55.29 152.98
CA ASN A 822 90.21 54.70 151.65
C ASN A 822 88.89 53.91 151.60
N GLN A 823 88.12 54.03 150.52
CA GLN A 823 86.82 53.38 150.35
C GLN A 823 86.58 52.84 148.92
N ASN A 824 85.78 51.76 148.80
CA ASN A 824 85.58 50.97 147.58
C ASN A 824 84.10 50.93 147.09
N LEU A 825 83.90 50.55 145.82
CA LEU A 825 82.62 50.40 145.10
C LEU A 825 82.67 49.25 144.07
N THR A 826 81.52 48.69 143.63
CA THR A 826 81.46 47.56 142.68
C THR A 826 80.36 47.68 141.60
N PHE A 827 80.49 46.96 140.47
CA PHE A 827 79.57 46.99 139.32
C PHE A 827 79.27 45.64 138.64
N THR A 828 78.30 45.62 137.73
CA THR A 828 77.94 44.46 136.87
C THR A 828 77.66 44.88 135.42
N PHE A 829 77.63 43.93 134.49
CA PHE A 829 77.34 44.14 133.06
C PHE A 829 76.61 42.93 132.42
N ASN A 830 75.99 43.13 131.25
CA ASN A 830 75.42 42.08 130.40
C ASN A 830 75.54 42.44 128.91
N ASP A 831 75.60 41.41 128.06
CA ASP A 831 75.73 41.44 126.61
C ASP A 831 74.67 40.48 125.99
N ALA A 832 74.18 40.74 124.78
CA ALA A 832 73.04 40.00 124.19
C ALA A 832 73.48 38.75 123.40
N ASP A 833 74.46 38.90 122.50
CA ASP A 833 75.15 37.79 121.83
C ASP A 833 75.90 36.87 122.81
N GLY A 834 76.27 37.42 123.97
CA GLY A 834 77.07 36.75 125.00
C GLY A 834 78.56 37.05 124.88
N ASP A 835 78.91 38.19 124.28
CA ASP A 835 80.28 38.61 124.05
C ASP A 835 81.04 39.03 125.32
N THR A 836 82.37 39.06 125.22
CA THR A 836 83.28 39.22 126.35
C THR A 836 83.63 40.69 126.60
N VAL A 837 83.16 41.25 127.72
CA VAL A 837 83.31 42.67 128.07
C VAL A 837 84.48 42.94 129.04
N SER A 838 85.16 44.08 128.88
CA SER A 838 86.34 44.52 129.65
C SER A 838 86.20 45.97 130.17
N ALA A 839 86.83 46.33 131.30
CA ALA A 839 86.57 47.60 132.00
C ALA A 839 87.84 48.39 132.40
N THR A 840 87.76 49.74 132.37
CA THR A 840 88.87 50.66 132.74
C THR A 840 88.38 51.98 133.38
N VAL A 841 89.21 52.59 134.25
CA VAL A 841 89.02 53.97 134.71
C VAL A 841 89.66 54.93 133.71
N THR A 842 88.86 55.81 133.11
CA THR A 842 89.23 56.66 131.97
C THR A 842 89.40 58.13 132.32
N THR A 843 89.07 58.55 133.54
CA THR A 843 89.38 59.89 134.08
C THR A 843 89.60 59.78 135.59
N GLN A 844 90.61 60.47 136.11
CA GLN A 844 91.01 60.42 137.52
C GLN A 844 90.44 61.56 138.37
N ALA A 845 90.47 61.32 139.68
CA ALA A 845 90.16 62.28 140.73
C ALA A 845 91.32 63.29 141.00
N THR A 846 91.06 64.31 141.82
CA THR A 846 91.88 65.53 141.94
C THR A 846 92.60 65.68 143.28
N ASN A 847 91.95 65.31 144.38
CA ASN A 847 92.42 65.37 145.78
C ASN A 847 92.42 63.95 146.39
N GLY A 848 92.71 62.96 145.53
CA GLY A 848 92.65 61.53 145.81
C GLY A 848 92.86 60.70 144.55
N VAL A 849 92.92 59.38 144.70
CA VAL A 849 93.33 58.45 143.63
C VAL A 849 92.33 57.30 143.49
N ALA A 850 91.65 57.21 142.34
CA ALA A 850 90.76 56.08 142.00
C ALA A 850 91.49 54.98 141.20
N SER A 851 91.03 53.72 141.29
CA SER A 851 91.53 52.62 140.44
C SER A 851 90.52 51.47 140.34
N VAL A 852 90.48 50.75 139.21
CA VAL A 852 89.59 49.58 139.00
C VAL A 852 90.40 48.29 138.84
N SER A 853 89.86 47.19 139.38
CA SER A 853 90.34 45.82 139.14
C SER A 853 89.15 44.86 139.11
N GLY A 854 88.97 44.16 137.99
CA GLY A 854 87.75 43.37 137.74
C GLY A 854 86.51 44.27 137.80
N THR A 855 85.53 43.88 138.63
CA THR A 855 84.29 44.63 138.88
C THR A 855 84.35 45.57 140.09
N THR A 856 85.53 45.85 140.65
CA THR A 856 85.71 46.66 141.88
C THR A 856 86.53 47.91 141.61
N VAL A 857 86.10 49.05 142.15
CA VAL A 857 86.82 50.33 142.15
C VAL A 857 87.21 50.72 143.59
N SER A 858 88.37 51.33 143.79
CA SER A 858 88.90 51.83 145.08
C SER A 858 89.28 53.31 144.96
N TYR A 859 89.05 54.11 145.99
CA TYR A 859 89.44 55.53 146.08
C TYR A 859 89.95 55.91 147.49
N LEU A 860 91.07 56.63 147.54
CA LEU A 860 91.67 57.21 148.75
C LEU A 860 91.81 58.73 148.58
N PRO A 861 91.26 59.57 149.48
CA PRO A 861 91.55 61.01 149.51
C PRO A 861 92.94 61.33 150.08
N ASP A 862 93.42 62.54 149.83
CA ASP A 862 94.61 63.10 150.48
C ASP A 862 94.38 63.35 151.99
N ALA A 863 95.49 63.42 152.75
CA ALA A 863 95.42 63.45 154.21
C ALA A 863 94.93 64.79 154.78
N ASN A 864 94.06 64.74 155.80
CA ASN A 864 93.42 65.89 156.47
C ASN A 864 92.65 66.78 155.47
N PHE A 865 92.06 66.17 154.44
CA PHE A 865 91.20 66.83 153.46
C PHE A 865 89.74 66.41 153.64
N ASN A 866 88.87 67.37 153.92
CA ASN A 866 87.42 67.25 153.84
C ASN A 866 86.88 68.06 152.64
N GLY A 867 85.97 67.48 151.84
CA GLY A 867 85.59 68.06 150.55
C GLY A 867 84.87 67.12 149.58
N ILE A 868 84.95 67.42 148.27
CA ILE A 868 84.27 66.70 147.17
C ILE A 868 85.24 66.46 146.00
N ASP A 869 85.13 65.30 145.32
CA ASP A 869 85.95 64.90 144.16
C ASP A 869 85.16 64.01 143.15
N SER A 870 85.75 63.53 142.04
CA SER A 870 85.10 62.62 141.06
C SER A 870 86.02 61.91 140.05
N PHE A 871 85.58 60.78 139.46
CA PHE A 871 86.29 59.98 138.46
C PHE A 871 85.33 59.23 137.47
N THR A 872 85.85 58.59 136.41
CA THR A 872 85.02 57.94 135.35
C THR A 872 85.47 56.51 134.99
N LEU A 873 84.49 55.64 134.69
CA LEU A 873 84.63 54.22 134.32
C LEU A 873 84.05 53.94 132.90
N THR A 874 84.63 52.98 132.18
CA THR A 874 84.25 52.56 130.82
C THR A 874 84.27 51.03 130.67
N LEU A 875 83.32 50.46 129.92
CA LEU A 875 83.23 49.06 129.48
C LEU A 875 83.29 48.95 127.94
N THR A 876 83.81 47.83 127.42
CA THR A 876 83.92 47.53 125.97
C THR A 876 83.88 46.02 125.72
N ASP A 877 83.09 45.55 124.74
CA ASP A 877 82.99 44.14 124.29
C ASP A 877 84.22 43.71 123.43
N ASN A 878 84.08 42.66 122.59
CA ASN A 878 85.13 42.23 121.66
C ASN A 878 84.98 42.75 120.21
N ALA A 879 83.79 43.19 119.80
CA ALA A 879 83.48 43.76 118.48
C ALA A 879 83.86 45.26 118.39
N GLY A 880 83.78 45.98 119.51
CA GLY A 880 84.19 47.37 119.70
C GLY A 880 83.12 48.32 120.26
N TYR A 881 81.94 47.86 120.70
CA TYR A 881 80.91 48.74 121.26
C TYR A 881 81.15 49.00 122.76
N THR A 882 80.67 50.15 123.27
CA THR A 882 81.17 50.71 124.55
C THR A 882 80.14 51.47 125.36
N THR A 883 80.12 51.23 126.67
CA THR A 883 79.26 51.93 127.64
C THR A 883 80.11 52.60 128.75
N THR A 884 79.70 53.78 129.25
CA THR A 884 80.49 54.58 130.22
C THR A 884 79.66 55.14 131.38
N GLN A 885 80.29 55.39 132.54
CA GLN A 885 79.64 55.96 133.73
C GLN A 885 80.63 56.76 134.61
N ALA A 886 80.21 57.91 135.13
CA ALA A 886 80.98 58.75 136.06
C ALA A 886 80.52 58.59 137.52
N ILE A 887 81.44 58.84 138.48
CA ILE A 887 81.26 58.64 139.92
C ILE A 887 81.82 59.84 140.69
N SER A 888 81.07 60.39 141.66
CA SER A 888 81.50 61.49 142.54
C SER A 888 81.78 61.02 143.97
N VAL A 889 82.64 61.73 144.72
CA VAL A 889 83.10 61.38 146.08
C VAL A 889 82.95 62.55 147.05
N THR A 890 82.67 62.29 148.33
CA THR A 890 82.64 63.30 149.43
C THR A 890 83.42 62.80 150.66
N VAL A 891 84.03 63.72 151.44
CA VAL A 891 84.93 63.45 152.58
C VAL A 891 84.60 64.33 153.82
N ASN A 892 84.51 63.74 155.04
CA ASN A 892 84.10 64.40 156.32
C ASN A 892 85.24 64.51 157.39
N SER A 893 84.98 65.08 158.59
CA SER A 893 86.01 65.43 159.63
C SER A 893 85.66 65.14 161.13
N VAL A 894 86.66 65.18 162.06
CA VAL A 894 86.63 64.65 163.47
C VAL A 894 87.25 65.63 164.56
N ASN A 895 87.43 65.26 165.86
CA ASN A 895 87.62 66.14 167.08
C ASN A 895 88.58 65.55 168.20
N ASP A 896 89.21 66.38 169.07
CA ASP A 896 90.32 66.08 170.05
C ASP A 896 90.10 66.42 171.59
N GLU A 897 91.14 66.62 172.46
CA GLU A 897 91.12 66.66 173.98
C GLU A 897 92.05 67.71 174.76
N PRO A 898 91.88 67.95 176.12
CA PRO A 898 92.48 69.09 176.90
C PRO A 898 93.47 68.76 178.09
N SER A 899 94.21 69.75 178.65
CA SER A 899 95.38 69.55 179.59
C SER A 899 95.49 70.41 180.90
N ILE A 900 96.39 70.05 181.88
CA ILE A 900 96.50 70.61 183.28
C ILE A 900 97.92 70.98 183.78
N THR A 901 98.06 71.78 184.86
CA THR A 901 99.28 71.86 185.73
C THR A 901 98.97 72.21 187.22
N ILE A 902 99.57 71.47 188.19
CA ILE A 902 99.48 71.68 189.67
C ILE A 902 100.68 71.03 190.42
N ALA A 903 100.97 71.43 191.67
CA ALA A 903 101.93 70.79 192.59
C ALA A 903 101.34 69.58 193.38
N ASN A 904 102.21 68.67 193.86
CA ASN A 904 101.80 67.28 194.18
C ASN A 904 101.79 66.90 195.69
N THR A 905 102.25 67.76 196.61
CA THR A 905 102.45 67.42 198.03
C THR A 905 102.02 68.52 199.01
N LEU A 906 101.69 68.13 200.23
CA LEU A 906 101.26 68.97 201.36
C LEU A 906 101.76 68.38 202.69
N THR A 907 101.99 69.21 203.72
CA THR A 907 102.50 68.76 205.02
C THR A 907 101.89 69.56 206.16
N THR A 908 101.58 68.94 207.30
CA THR A 908 101.13 69.62 208.53
C THR A 908 101.42 68.78 209.78
N ASP A 909 101.01 69.23 210.96
CA ASP A 909 101.08 68.48 212.23
C ASP A 909 99.67 68.03 212.65
N GLU A 910 99.54 67.01 213.49
CA GLU A 910 98.24 66.68 214.09
C GLU A 910 97.68 67.91 214.84
N ASP A 911 96.35 68.07 214.76
CA ASP A 911 95.59 69.26 215.18
C ASP A 911 95.86 70.59 214.39
N ASN A 912 96.60 70.58 213.26
CA ASN A 912 96.85 71.77 212.38
C ASN A 912 96.35 71.62 210.92
N ASN A 913 96.07 72.74 210.22
CA ASN A 913 95.43 72.79 208.89
C ASN A 913 96.30 73.47 207.78
N GLN A 914 96.16 73.12 206.48
CA GLN A 914 97.05 73.58 205.37
C GLN A 914 96.39 73.75 203.96
N SER A 915 97.08 74.25 202.90
CA SER A 915 96.48 74.65 201.57
C SER A 915 97.41 74.77 200.29
N LEU A 916 96.87 74.81 199.02
CA LEU A 916 97.58 74.68 197.67
C LEU A 916 96.85 75.27 196.37
N THR A 917 97.42 75.37 195.12
CA THR A 917 96.84 76.00 193.84
C THR A 917 97.25 75.51 192.37
N PHE A 918 96.50 75.80 191.22
CA PHE A 918 96.65 75.21 189.79
C PHE A 918 96.20 75.98 188.43
N THR A 919 96.37 75.42 187.17
CA THR A 919 96.05 75.96 185.75
C THR A 919 95.76 74.94 184.53
N PHE A 920 95.32 75.32 183.27
CA PHE A 920 94.90 74.43 182.08
C PHE A 920 94.86 74.98 180.57
N THR A 921 94.64 74.15 179.47
CA THR A 921 94.42 74.50 177.98
C THR A 921 93.69 73.44 177.05
N ASP A 922 93.33 73.75 175.76
CA ASP A 922 92.64 72.89 174.70
C ASP A 922 93.10 73.12 173.20
N VAL A 923 92.68 72.30 172.21
CA VAL A 923 92.95 72.36 170.72
C VAL A 923 91.78 72.83 169.83
N ASP A 924 90.59 72.20 169.86
CA ASP A 924 89.49 72.52 168.94
C ASP A 924 88.83 73.88 169.26
N GLY A 925 88.86 74.28 170.53
CA GLY A 925 88.48 75.62 171.00
C GLY A 925 87.58 75.67 172.23
N ASP A 926 87.45 74.58 172.98
CA ASP A 926 86.40 74.34 173.97
C ASP A 926 86.71 74.91 175.39
N THR A 927 85.67 75.04 176.22
CA THR A 927 85.73 75.56 177.60
C THR A 927 85.97 74.44 178.62
N VAL A 928 86.47 74.74 179.83
CA VAL A 928 86.90 73.72 180.83
C VAL A 928 86.51 74.07 182.29
N SER A 929 86.20 73.05 183.13
CA SER A 929 85.81 73.20 184.56
C SER A 929 86.52 72.22 185.52
N ALA A 930 86.55 72.48 186.85
CA ALA A 930 87.40 71.74 187.82
C ALA A 930 86.72 71.32 189.15
N THR A 931 87.08 70.14 189.71
CA THR A 931 86.60 69.62 191.03
C THR A 931 87.62 68.74 191.78
N VAL A 932 87.46 68.57 193.10
CA VAL A 932 88.13 67.48 193.86
C VAL A 932 87.29 66.20 193.72
N SER A 933 87.88 65.17 193.12
CA SER A 933 87.19 63.97 192.65
C SER A 933 87.41 62.72 193.52
N THR A 934 88.44 62.71 194.38
CA THR A 934 88.57 61.76 195.49
C THR A 934 89.10 62.45 196.73
N GLN A 935 88.57 62.04 197.89
CA GLN A 935 88.79 62.66 199.18
C GLN A 935 89.89 61.94 199.98
N ALA A 936 90.50 62.68 200.90
CA ALA A 936 91.38 62.15 201.94
C ALA A 936 90.66 61.21 202.93
N ASN A 937 91.40 60.30 203.55
CA ASN A 937 90.88 59.18 204.36
C ASN A 937 90.91 59.42 205.88
N ASN A 938 91.82 60.27 206.35
CA ASN A 938 92.08 60.62 207.75
C ASN A 938 92.12 62.15 207.90
N GLY A 939 91.27 62.83 207.12
CA GLY A 939 91.21 64.27 207.01
C GLY A 939 90.30 64.73 205.87
N VAL A 940 90.08 66.05 205.78
CA VAL A 940 89.12 66.67 204.85
C VAL A 940 89.81 67.69 203.95
N ALA A 941 89.92 67.35 202.66
CA ALA A 941 90.30 68.28 201.60
C ALA A 941 89.07 69.04 201.06
N SER A 942 89.29 70.22 200.48
CA SER A 942 88.24 71.04 199.82
C SER A 942 88.85 72.02 198.82
N VAL A 943 88.19 72.28 197.69
CA VAL A 943 88.64 73.25 196.66
C VAL A 943 87.66 74.41 196.49
N SER A 944 88.19 75.61 196.26
CA SER A 944 87.42 76.82 195.97
C SER A 944 88.20 77.72 195.00
N GLY A 945 87.63 77.95 193.82
CA GLY A 945 88.37 78.52 192.69
C GLY A 945 89.58 77.64 192.35
N THR A 946 90.77 78.24 192.30
CA THR A 946 92.02 77.51 192.10
C THR A 946 92.68 77.03 193.40
N THR A 947 92.11 77.27 194.58
CA THR A 947 92.76 77.01 195.90
C THR A 947 92.19 75.79 196.62
N ILE A 948 93.04 74.98 197.25
CA ILE A 948 92.68 73.78 198.02
C ILE A 948 93.03 73.97 199.51
N SER A 949 92.27 73.41 200.45
CA SER A 949 92.53 73.41 201.90
C SER A 949 92.30 72.02 202.53
N TYR A 950 93.11 71.64 203.53
CA TYR A 950 93.11 70.34 204.22
C TYR A 950 93.06 70.48 205.76
N VAL A 951 92.39 69.53 206.43
CA VAL A 951 92.23 69.38 207.88
C VAL A 951 92.46 67.91 208.27
N PRO A 952 93.44 67.52 209.11
CA PRO A 952 93.61 66.14 209.57
C PRO A 952 92.58 65.76 210.65
N ASP A 953 92.36 64.46 210.83
CA ASP A 953 91.58 63.92 211.94
C ASP A 953 92.37 63.94 213.27
N ALA A 954 91.66 64.06 214.38
CA ALA A 954 92.26 64.25 215.71
C ALA A 954 93.07 63.02 216.17
N ASN A 955 94.33 63.24 216.58
CA ASN A 955 95.31 62.20 216.94
C ASN A 955 95.67 61.24 215.78
N PHE A 956 95.47 61.63 214.51
CA PHE A 956 96.01 60.91 213.36
C PHE A 956 97.36 61.51 212.92
N ASN A 957 98.38 60.66 212.88
CA ASN A 957 99.67 60.95 212.26
C ASN A 957 99.99 59.92 211.16
N GLY A 958 100.56 60.37 210.04
CA GLY A 958 100.80 59.52 208.87
C GLY A 958 100.57 60.24 207.54
N ASN A 959 100.38 59.47 206.47
CA ASN A 959 100.15 60.00 205.13
C ASN A 959 98.68 59.91 204.72
N ASP A 960 98.26 60.82 203.85
CA ASP A 960 96.94 60.84 203.21
C ASP A 960 97.00 61.39 201.76
N SER A 961 95.90 61.42 201.01
CA SER A 961 95.87 61.89 199.62
C SER A 961 94.49 62.27 199.08
N PHE A 962 94.44 63.14 198.07
CA PHE A 962 93.20 63.54 197.37
C PHE A 962 93.49 63.85 195.88
N THR A 963 92.46 63.91 195.03
CA THR A 963 92.61 64.09 193.57
C THR A 963 91.79 65.26 193.03
N LEU A 964 92.32 65.94 192.01
CA LEU A 964 91.68 67.02 191.25
C LEU A 964 91.41 66.57 189.80
N THR A 965 90.30 67.01 189.20
CA THR A 965 89.87 66.68 187.83
C THR A 965 89.50 67.96 187.05
N LEU A 966 89.80 67.97 185.75
CA LEU A 966 89.32 68.91 184.73
C LEU A 966 88.51 68.19 183.64
N THR A 967 87.55 68.88 183.04
CA THR A 967 86.65 68.39 181.98
C THR A 967 86.27 69.52 181.02
N ASP A 968 86.27 69.25 179.70
CA ASP A 968 85.84 70.21 178.66
C ASP A 968 84.34 70.16 178.31
N ASP A 969 83.93 70.88 177.26
CA ASP A 969 82.54 70.98 176.78
C ASP A 969 82.08 69.73 176.00
N ALA A 970 82.99 69.06 175.27
CA ALA A 970 82.71 67.82 174.54
C ALA A 970 82.64 66.58 175.47
N GLY A 971 83.29 66.64 176.63
CA GLY A 971 83.30 65.64 177.68
C GLY A 971 84.63 64.91 177.88
N PHE A 972 85.74 65.32 177.24
CA PHE A 972 87.06 64.76 177.50
C PHE A 972 87.67 65.34 178.79
N THR A 973 88.57 64.59 179.44
CA THR A 973 88.94 64.86 180.86
C THR A 973 90.39 64.56 181.20
N THR A 974 91.00 65.40 182.03
CA THR A 974 92.36 65.25 182.55
C THR A 974 92.36 65.32 184.09
N THR A 975 93.21 64.53 184.77
CA THR A 975 93.19 64.38 186.26
C THR A 975 94.59 64.42 186.90
N GLN A 976 94.68 64.80 188.18
CA GLN A 976 95.94 64.87 188.93
C GLN A 976 95.76 64.68 190.45
N ALA A 977 96.57 63.80 191.04
CA ALA A 977 96.56 63.48 192.48
C ALA A 977 97.57 64.32 193.31
N ILE A 978 97.27 64.48 194.60
CA ILE A 978 98.01 65.24 195.61
C ILE A 978 98.15 64.38 196.87
N THR A 979 99.32 64.39 197.52
CA THR A 979 99.59 63.65 198.76
C THR A 979 99.84 64.57 199.96
N VAL A 980 99.58 64.08 201.17
CA VAL A 980 99.64 64.80 202.45
C VAL A 980 100.42 63.99 203.48
N THR A 981 101.12 64.65 204.40
CA THR A 981 101.79 64.02 205.57
C THR A 981 101.50 64.82 206.85
N VAL A 982 101.26 64.13 207.97
CA VAL A 982 100.85 64.64 209.29
C VAL A 982 101.77 64.12 210.41
N ASN A 983 102.31 65.00 211.26
CA ASN A 983 103.27 64.69 212.35
C ASN A 983 102.60 64.59 213.77
N SER A 984 103.33 64.20 214.84
CA SER A 984 102.73 63.78 216.14
C SER A 984 103.31 64.37 217.46
N VAL A 985 102.57 64.23 218.59
CA VAL A 985 102.82 64.78 219.96
C VAL A 985 102.81 63.67 221.09
N ASN A 986 102.40 63.89 222.38
CA ASN A 986 102.78 63.00 223.55
C ASN A 986 101.95 63.07 224.90
N ASP A 987 101.53 61.92 225.52
CA ASP A 987 100.55 61.79 226.67
C ASP A 987 100.81 60.71 227.84
N GLU A 988 99.79 60.13 228.54
CA GLU A 988 99.85 59.32 229.84
C GLU A 988 98.81 58.13 230.09
N PRO A 989 98.89 57.28 231.19
CA PRO A 989 98.21 55.93 231.36
C PRO A 989 97.39 55.58 232.69
N SER A 990 96.77 54.36 232.84
CA SER A 990 96.08 53.83 234.10
C SER A 990 95.81 52.26 234.20
N ILE A 991 95.03 51.70 235.19
CA ILE A 991 94.92 50.25 235.67
C ILE A 991 93.51 49.78 236.21
N THR A 992 93.11 48.45 236.21
CA THR A 992 92.02 47.77 237.06
C THR A 992 91.97 46.18 237.03
N ILE A 993 91.23 45.47 237.94
CA ILE A 993 91.18 43.98 238.25
C ILE A 993 89.75 43.44 238.65
N ALA A 994 89.36 42.13 238.47
CA ALA A 994 88.63 41.27 239.47
C ALA A 994 88.10 39.83 239.10
N SER A 995 88.51 38.79 239.87
CA SER A 995 87.76 37.53 240.25
C SER A 995 87.45 36.45 239.15
N THR A 996 86.96 35.20 239.39
CA THR A 996 86.44 34.43 240.57
C THR A 996 87.11 33.03 240.77
N LEU A 997 86.40 31.92 241.17
CA LEU A 997 87.00 30.70 241.80
C LEU A 997 86.08 29.43 241.95
N SER A 998 86.65 28.24 242.24
CA SER A 998 86.31 27.31 243.39
C SER A 998 86.81 25.85 243.23
N THR A 999 86.77 25.06 244.33
CA THR A 999 87.51 23.80 244.60
C THR A 999 86.82 22.94 245.68
N ASP A 1000 87.21 21.65 245.84
CA ASP A 1000 87.32 20.93 247.15
C ASP A 1000 87.78 19.46 246.98
N GLU A 1001 88.28 18.75 247.99
CA GLU A 1001 89.36 19.13 248.94
C GLU A 1001 90.54 18.12 248.85
N ASP A 1002 90.35 16.98 248.17
CA ASP A 1002 91.14 15.74 248.34
C ASP A 1002 91.77 15.18 247.03
N ASN A 1003 91.95 15.99 245.96
CA ASN A 1003 92.62 15.51 244.75
C ASN A 1003 93.36 16.55 243.88
N ASN A 1004 94.25 16.04 243.02
CA ASN A 1004 95.39 16.70 242.37
C ASN A 1004 95.06 17.68 241.20
N GLN A 1005 95.73 18.85 241.13
CA GLN A 1005 96.07 19.56 239.86
C GLN A 1005 97.07 20.74 240.02
N SER A 1006 97.44 21.38 238.91
CA SER A 1006 98.46 22.45 238.82
C SER A 1006 98.24 23.35 237.60
N LEU A 1007 98.56 24.66 237.69
CA LEU A 1007 99.38 25.37 236.69
C LEU A 1007 99.99 26.68 237.25
N THR A 1008 100.71 27.42 236.40
CA THR A 1008 101.78 28.36 236.79
C THR A 1008 101.65 29.73 236.12
N PHE A 1009 102.21 30.75 236.79
CA PHE A 1009 102.47 32.15 236.35
C PHE A 1009 103.14 32.25 234.95
N THR A 1010 103.14 33.39 234.26
CA THR A 1010 103.66 34.71 234.70
C THR A 1010 102.70 35.87 234.54
#